data_AF-A0AA40X2J6-F1
#
_entry.id   AF-A0AA40X2J6-F1
#
_cell.length_a   1.000
_cell.length_b   1.000
_cell.length_c   1.000
_cell.angle_alpha   90.00
_cell.angle_beta   90.00
_cell.angle_gamma   90.00
#
_symmetry.space_group_name_H-M   'P 1'
#
loop_
_entity.id
_entity.type
_entity.pdbx_description
1 polymer ?
#
loop_
_entity_poly.entity_id
_entity_poly.type
_entity_poly.pdbx_seq_one_letter_code
_entity_poly.pdbx_strand_id
1 'polypeptide(L)'
;MDLLPTSSQSCLSKPPTPPPPARPQRGNFVTVKTGIRNIFKCPSSLKQKMDTGPTYINNRDFLSFLRDEKNLAKCPRTFDGVIFDDSINESRDITRPFKFKDDTFINPIFNMWDPPHGSEMKNCTFSATHQSLDWFGLAMAKICWKGSTFDGLYTLAGPVTAPSTILSELSSSKMKNCIFKNLIFTPGWTTEVKNADFSGSTFKNVIFVAQPDSNRNLYLFNRVNFSNINAEELLFEQVSFTKNVSFRNAKINNLTLMKAVDFSGADFSGYKKGNITLSDDMFSSDVLIDFNLNSINNAETGANFFNTLASLNNLDVRIDWIEQLIEKFSTLLPLNDSMRHPSLMLSVLKELRHGCYSKSQVIKDFLPTAILSVYKNEILPAVILYNRSRSQDIVNMLIDILTRSTNLATAEIMGFQFIVHQLMTVYPGMAGFWYQLSPLDKLMKHLCDNILMSSADEPSRHHLFYHPVTGRALYLTRRSFEGLIRSRQPPTEYSIFTCDERGEITDRPVNQQETAKTLQSFPALLHAWSAGGDHLVVAVKRLLSTHDVHQPDDVIRVEQIATHWINLLGRKASNKLNLTSTKDVDLLQAALAPFYEHKDAKLARRETVEEIRSYPTLCHNFEGLSEAQINAVMSFTLAKVLTALSSSAYCGMEMDSPRPLRLLAAFFIIDCHDYWPGLVRDTDIMKWLEILDAKDPETFTCSAYLAALMVGYRLQIPEAERISRLLKSLYPF
;
A
#
# COMPACT_ATOMS: atom_id res chain seq x y z
N MET A 1 -28.93 -10.60 -45.46
CA MET A 1 -29.70 -9.45 -44.99
C MET A 1 -29.76 -8.46 -46.13
N ASP A 2 -30.95 -7.92 -46.32
CA ASP A 2 -31.44 -7.20 -47.50
C ASP A 2 -30.79 -5.80 -47.60
N LEU A 3 -30.34 -5.33 -48.78
CA LEU A 3 -31.16 -4.72 -49.85
C LEU A 3 -31.98 -3.54 -49.27
N LEU A 4 -31.80 -2.27 -49.64
CA LEU A 4 -31.41 -1.58 -50.90
C LEU A 4 -30.78 -0.17 -50.55
N PRO A 5 -30.48 0.79 -51.46
CA PRO A 5 -30.80 0.90 -52.90
C PRO A 5 -29.65 1.23 -53.87
N THR A 6 -30.00 1.31 -55.15
CA THR A 6 -29.13 1.64 -56.31
C THR A 6 -29.44 3.02 -56.92
N SER A 7 -28.66 3.41 -57.95
CA SER A 7 -28.84 4.56 -58.87
C SER A 7 -28.33 5.93 -58.39
N SER A 8 -27.86 6.86 -59.23
CA SER A 8 -27.32 6.79 -60.62
C SER A 8 -26.81 8.17 -61.06
N GLN A 9 -25.82 8.27 -61.98
CA GLN A 9 -25.61 9.49 -62.79
C GLN A 9 -25.12 9.22 -64.22
N SER A 10 -25.70 9.98 -65.16
CA SER A 10 -25.38 10.14 -66.59
C SER A 10 -26.14 11.42 -67.04
N CYS A 11 -25.59 12.43 -67.73
CA CYS A 11 -25.20 12.45 -69.14
C CYS A 11 -24.65 13.85 -69.59
N LEU A 12 -23.83 13.88 -70.66
CA LEU A 12 -23.80 14.79 -71.85
C LEU A 12 -24.56 16.16 -71.84
N SER A 13 -24.16 17.30 -72.44
CA SER A 13 -23.22 17.68 -73.56
C SER A 13 -22.82 19.21 -73.45
N LYS A 14 -22.51 20.12 -74.42
CA LYS A 14 -22.59 20.26 -75.91
C LYS A 14 -21.76 21.50 -76.43
N PRO A 15 -21.27 21.56 -77.69
CA PRO A 15 -20.53 22.71 -78.34
C PRO A 15 -21.42 23.47 -79.41
N PRO A 16 -20.96 24.33 -80.39
CA PRO A 16 -19.61 24.84 -80.82
C PRO A 16 -19.48 26.34 -81.31
N THR A 17 -18.30 26.74 -81.86
CA THR A 17 -17.98 27.84 -82.87
C THR A 17 -18.18 29.36 -82.53
N PRO A 18 -17.61 30.35 -83.29
CA PRO A 18 -16.44 30.43 -84.22
C PRO A 18 -15.46 31.66 -83.97
N PRO A 19 -14.34 31.84 -84.73
CA PRO A 19 -13.34 32.94 -84.54
C PRO A 19 -13.35 34.08 -85.61
N PRO A 20 -12.89 35.31 -85.28
CA PRO A 20 -11.60 35.91 -85.78
C PRO A 20 -10.96 36.89 -84.72
N PRO A 21 -10.09 37.93 -84.97
CA PRO A 21 -9.35 38.40 -86.16
C PRO A 21 -7.80 38.66 -85.98
N ALA A 22 -7.31 39.88 -85.68
CA ALA A 22 -5.93 40.35 -85.98
C ALA A 22 -5.26 41.39 -85.01
N ARG A 23 -3.96 41.68 -85.24
CA ARG A 23 -2.97 42.60 -84.57
C ARG A 23 -3.44 44.07 -84.36
N PRO A 24 -2.90 44.88 -83.40
CA PRO A 24 -1.46 45.22 -83.13
C PRO A 24 -1.01 44.96 -81.67
N GLN A 25 0.20 45.22 -81.12
CA GLN A 25 1.44 46.00 -81.39
C GLN A 25 1.54 47.49 -80.90
N ARG A 26 2.54 47.73 -80.01
CA ARG A 26 3.23 49.00 -79.63
C ARG A 26 2.61 49.97 -78.61
N GLY A 27 3.53 50.52 -77.79
CA GLY A 27 3.43 51.74 -76.95
C GLY A 27 4.44 51.70 -75.79
N ASN A 28 5.76 51.93 -75.90
CA ASN A 28 6.62 52.63 -76.88
C ASN A 28 6.94 54.12 -76.59
N PHE A 29 7.71 54.37 -75.53
CA PHE A 29 8.68 55.48 -75.40
C PHE A 29 10.01 54.86 -74.91
N VAL A 30 11.18 54.93 -75.55
CA VAL A 30 11.81 55.83 -76.57
C VAL A 30 12.50 57.08 -76.01
N THR A 31 13.70 56.88 -75.44
CA THR A 31 14.87 57.78 -75.48
C THR A 31 16.11 56.91 -75.12
N VAL A 32 17.01 56.52 -76.02
CA VAL A 32 17.99 57.29 -76.82
C VAL A 32 19.28 57.65 -76.04
N LYS A 33 20.34 56.89 -76.36
CA LYS A 33 21.79 57.19 -76.40
C LYS A 33 22.47 58.15 -75.38
N THR A 34 23.56 57.62 -74.82
CA THR A 34 24.87 58.26 -74.53
C THR A 34 24.98 59.39 -73.49
N GLY A 35 25.77 59.12 -72.44
CA GLY A 35 26.44 60.10 -71.57
C GLY A 35 27.60 59.42 -70.84
N ILE A 36 28.80 60.03 -70.82
CA ILE A 36 30.02 59.44 -70.24
C ILE A 36 30.49 60.28 -69.05
N ARG A 37 30.73 59.65 -67.89
CA ARG A 37 31.89 59.81 -66.96
C ARG A 37 31.54 59.49 -65.50
N ASN A 38 32.33 58.57 -64.90
CA ASN A 38 32.82 58.50 -63.50
C ASN A 38 31.77 58.50 -62.34
N ILE A 39 31.95 57.79 -61.22
CA ILE A 39 32.92 58.06 -60.14
C ILE A 39 33.07 56.82 -59.21
N PHE A 40 34.32 56.33 -59.06
CA PHE A 40 34.88 55.51 -57.94
C PHE A 40 34.33 54.07 -57.67
N LYS A 41 34.85 53.37 -56.62
CA LYS A 41 35.01 51.89 -56.53
C LYS A 41 34.35 51.21 -55.30
N CYS A 42 34.13 49.88 -55.43
CA CYS A 42 34.08 48.82 -54.39
C CYS A 42 32.83 48.71 -53.46
N PRO A 43 32.57 47.54 -52.82
CA PRO A 43 33.00 46.16 -53.13
C PRO A 43 31.93 45.03 -52.97
N SER A 44 32.27 43.83 -53.46
CA SER A 44 31.88 42.47 -53.04
C SER A 44 30.61 42.19 -52.17
N SER A 45 29.69 41.38 -52.69
CA SER A 45 29.26 40.09 -52.08
C SER A 45 28.13 39.40 -52.88
N LEU A 46 28.33 38.15 -53.29
CA LEU A 46 27.25 37.32 -53.87
C LEU A 46 27.36 35.85 -53.46
N LYS A 47 26.63 35.52 -52.39
CA LYS A 47 26.05 34.21 -52.05
C LYS A 47 27.01 32.99 -52.06
N GLN A 48 27.63 32.75 -50.91
CA GLN A 48 27.77 31.36 -50.44
C GLN A 48 26.37 30.74 -50.31
N LYS A 49 26.22 29.44 -50.62
CA LYS A 49 25.11 28.66 -50.08
C LYS A 49 25.34 28.52 -48.57
N MET A 50 24.33 28.81 -47.75
CA MET A 50 24.32 28.32 -46.37
C MET A 50 24.07 26.82 -46.41
N ASP A 51 25.02 26.06 -45.89
CA ASP A 51 24.92 24.62 -45.69
C ASP A 51 24.66 24.38 -44.20
N THR A 52 23.42 24.01 -43.88
CA THR A 52 22.85 24.07 -42.52
C THR A 52 22.76 22.71 -41.84
N GLY A 53 23.44 21.69 -42.36
CA GLY A 53 23.52 20.37 -41.71
C GLY A 53 24.45 20.38 -40.48
N PRO A 54 24.15 19.59 -39.43
CA PRO A 54 25.09 19.37 -38.34
C PRO A 54 26.36 18.71 -38.88
N THR A 55 27.51 19.24 -38.49
CA THR A 55 28.79 18.58 -38.75
C THR A 55 28.98 17.53 -37.65
N TYR A 56 28.87 16.26 -38.03
CA TYR A 56 29.17 15.11 -37.17
C TYR A 56 30.68 15.06 -36.92
N ILE A 57 31.08 14.98 -35.65
CA ILE A 57 32.48 14.96 -35.21
C ILE A 57 32.72 13.67 -34.44
N ASN A 58 33.70 12.88 -34.90
CA ASN A 58 34.11 11.63 -34.25
C ASN A 58 35.03 11.87 -33.04
N ASN A 59 35.29 10.82 -32.25
CA ASN A 59 36.07 10.93 -31.02
C ASN A 59 37.49 11.52 -31.22
N ARG A 60 38.16 11.25 -32.36
CA ARG A 60 39.51 11.77 -32.62
C ARG A 60 39.52 13.27 -32.89
N ASP A 61 38.60 13.74 -33.73
CA ASP A 61 38.49 15.16 -34.06
C ASP A 61 38.02 15.98 -32.84
N PHE A 62 37.22 15.35 -31.97
CA PHE A 62 36.80 15.87 -30.67
C PHE A 62 37.93 15.94 -29.63
N LEU A 63 38.74 14.88 -29.48
CA LEU A 63 39.96 14.92 -28.66
C LEU A 63 40.96 15.97 -29.19
N SER A 64 41.04 16.17 -30.51
CA SER A 64 41.83 17.26 -31.10
C SER A 64 41.29 18.65 -30.74
N PHE A 65 39.96 18.84 -30.71
CA PHE A 65 39.33 20.11 -30.31
C PHE A 65 39.68 20.50 -28.87
N LEU A 66 39.69 19.51 -27.96
CA LEU A 66 39.99 19.72 -26.54
C LEU A 66 41.47 20.08 -26.28
N ARG A 67 42.35 19.79 -27.25
CA ARG A 67 43.79 20.10 -27.19
C ARG A 67 44.12 21.46 -27.82
N ASP A 68 43.51 21.80 -28.96
CA ASP A 68 43.71 23.08 -29.64
C ASP A 68 42.40 23.57 -30.31
N GLU A 69 41.74 24.57 -29.71
CA GLU A 69 40.38 25.05 -30.09
C GLU A 69 40.25 25.53 -31.56
N LYS A 70 41.37 25.78 -32.25
CA LYS A 70 41.47 26.62 -33.45
C LYS A 70 40.70 26.14 -34.69
N ASN A 71 40.31 24.87 -34.77
CA ASN A 71 39.88 24.24 -36.03
C ASN A 71 38.36 24.04 -36.22
N LEU A 72 37.51 24.32 -35.22
CA LEU A 72 36.06 24.03 -35.29
C LEU A 72 35.19 25.24 -34.93
N ALA A 73 35.13 26.19 -35.87
CA ALA A 73 34.41 27.47 -35.73
C ALA A 73 32.89 27.42 -36.05
N LYS A 74 32.32 26.24 -36.36
CA LYS A 74 30.86 26.06 -36.46
C LYS A 74 30.31 25.71 -35.08
N CYS A 75 29.26 26.42 -34.64
CA CYS A 75 28.38 26.03 -33.52
C CYS A 75 26.91 26.20 -33.95
N PRO A 76 25.96 25.39 -33.44
CA PRO A 76 26.17 24.24 -32.56
C PRO A 76 26.81 23.05 -33.29
N ARG A 77 27.41 22.13 -32.52
CA ARG A 77 28.12 20.93 -33.02
C ARG A 77 27.38 19.65 -32.62
N THR A 78 27.65 18.56 -33.32
CA THR A 78 27.13 17.23 -32.99
C THR A 78 28.28 16.24 -32.89
N PHE A 79 28.44 15.68 -31.69
CA PHE A 79 29.41 14.63 -31.36
C PHE A 79 28.62 13.33 -31.17
N ASP A 80 29.07 12.22 -31.75
CA ASP A 80 28.43 10.90 -31.60
C ASP A 80 29.49 9.83 -31.31
N GLY A 81 29.19 8.92 -30.38
CA GLY A 81 30.11 7.87 -29.94
C GLY A 81 31.43 8.40 -29.36
N VAL A 82 31.40 9.54 -28.67
CA VAL A 82 32.59 10.07 -27.98
C VAL A 82 32.85 9.32 -26.68
N ILE A 83 34.11 9.01 -26.41
CA ILE A 83 34.54 8.18 -25.28
C ILE A 83 35.70 8.89 -24.58
N PHE A 84 35.48 9.21 -23.31
CA PHE A 84 36.52 9.58 -22.36
C PHE A 84 36.77 8.43 -21.41
N ASP A 85 38.05 8.12 -21.19
CA ASP A 85 38.47 7.12 -20.22
C ASP A 85 39.80 7.55 -19.62
N ASP A 86 39.86 7.74 -18.30
CA ASP A 86 41.06 8.22 -17.61
C ASP A 86 42.20 7.18 -17.57
N SER A 87 41.96 5.94 -18.05
CA SER A 87 43.01 4.94 -18.34
C SER A 87 43.68 5.16 -19.69
N ILE A 88 43.07 5.90 -20.62
CA ILE A 88 43.63 6.24 -21.93
C ILE A 88 44.50 7.50 -21.80
N ASN A 89 45.80 7.38 -22.14
CA ASN A 89 46.76 8.48 -22.06
C ASN A 89 46.28 9.77 -22.75
N GLU A 90 45.55 9.66 -23.85
CA GLU A 90 45.11 10.83 -24.62
C GLU A 90 44.15 11.75 -23.87
N SER A 91 43.40 11.23 -22.89
CA SER A 91 42.50 12.03 -22.03
C SER A 91 43.26 12.85 -21.00
N ARG A 92 44.39 12.34 -20.48
CA ARG A 92 45.20 12.98 -19.42
C ARG A 92 45.94 14.24 -19.88
N ASP A 93 46.23 14.35 -21.18
CA ASP A 93 46.85 15.54 -21.78
C ASP A 93 45.91 16.77 -21.77
N ILE A 94 44.60 16.58 -21.58
CA ILE A 94 43.58 17.63 -21.62
C ILE A 94 43.62 18.42 -20.31
N THR A 95 44.57 19.35 -20.23
CA THR A 95 44.89 20.15 -19.03
C THR A 95 44.22 21.53 -19.00
N ARG A 96 43.52 21.93 -20.06
CA ARG A 96 42.92 23.26 -20.21
C ARG A 96 41.38 23.22 -20.11
N PRO A 97 40.73 24.18 -19.41
CA PRO A 97 39.28 24.27 -19.37
C PRO A 97 38.66 24.50 -20.75
N PHE A 98 37.74 23.62 -21.14
CA PHE A 98 37.05 23.64 -22.44
C PHE A 98 35.66 24.30 -22.32
N LYS A 99 35.08 24.69 -23.47
CA LYS A 99 33.76 25.35 -23.54
C LYS A 99 32.88 24.79 -24.66
N PHE A 100 31.81 24.11 -24.26
CA PHE A 100 30.69 23.73 -25.11
C PHE A 100 29.46 24.57 -24.76
N LYS A 101 28.73 25.00 -25.79
CA LYS A 101 27.54 25.85 -25.65
C LYS A 101 26.55 25.52 -26.76
N ASP A 102 25.34 25.15 -26.37
CA ASP A 102 24.24 24.75 -27.26
C ASP A 102 24.58 23.51 -28.13
N ASP A 103 25.65 22.77 -27.80
CA ASP A 103 26.15 21.61 -28.56
C ASP A 103 25.42 20.30 -28.20
N THR A 104 25.50 19.28 -29.08
CA THR A 104 24.84 17.97 -28.89
C THR A 104 25.84 16.82 -28.82
N PHE A 105 25.61 15.89 -27.90
CA PHE A 105 26.41 14.71 -27.62
C PHE A 105 25.51 13.46 -27.63
N ILE A 106 25.72 12.57 -28.58
CA ILE A 106 24.94 11.34 -28.77
C ILE A 106 25.78 10.15 -28.32
N ASN A 107 25.20 9.27 -27.49
CA ASN A 107 25.83 8.10 -26.89
C ASN A 107 27.19 8.34 -26.16
N PRO A 108 27.44 9.47 -25.46
CA PRO A 108 28.74 9.77 -24.86
C PRO A 108 29.04 8.91 -23.63
N ILE A 109 30.25 8.36 -23.57
CA ILE A 109 30.80 7.58 -22.46
C ILE A 109 31.84 8.42 -21.70
N PHE A 110 31.76 8.42 -20.36
CA PHE A 110 32.71 9.06 -19.45
C PHE A 110 33.12 8.10 -18.33
N ASN A 111 34.25 7.42 -18.48
CA ASN A 111 34.78 6.48 -17.50
C ASN A 111 35.91 7.13 -16.66
N MET A 112 35.67 7.30 -15.36
CA MET A 112 36.58 7.86 -14.34
C MET A 112 37.17 9.25 -14.68
N TRP A 113 36.58 9.97 -15.65
CA TRP A 113 37.19 11.16 -16.24
C TRP A 113 37.25 12.33 -15.26
N ASP A 114 38.45 12.93 -15.14
CA ASP A 114 38.69 14.12 -14.31
C ASP A 114 38.89 15.42 -15.13
N PRO A 115 37.81 16.08 -15.61
CA PRO A 115 37.89 17.25 -16.48
C PRO A 115 38.53 18.48 -15.80
N PRO A 116 39.28 19.33 -16.52
CA PRO A 116 39.88 20.55 -15.96
C PRO A 116 38.88 21.47 -15.27
N HIS A 117 39.22 21.90 -14.05
CA HIS A 117 38.34 22.73 -13.22
C HIS A 117 38.01 24.07 -13.88
N GLY A 118 36.71 24.35 -14.03
CA GLY A 118 36.21 25.56 -14.67
C GLY A 118 35.79 25.37 -16.14
N SER A 119 35.78 24.13 -16.62
CA SER A 119 35.22 23.77 -17.92
C SER A 119 33.70 24.00 -17.96
N GLU A 120 33.13 24.22 -19.15
CA GLU A 120 31.73 24.58 -19.31
C GLU A 120 31.05 23.73 -20.39
N MET A 121 29.85 23.21 -20.07
CA MET A 121 28.97 22.48 -20.99
C MET A 121 27.55 23.02 -20.77
N LYS A 122 27.28 24.21 -21.31
CA LYS A 122 26.06 24.98 -21.04
C LYS A 122 25.04 24.82 -22.17
N ASN A 123 23.76 24.69 -21.83
CA ASN A 123 22.68 24.43 -22.81
C ASN A 123 22.93 23.23 -23.73
N CYS A 124 23.85 22.33 -23.38
CA CYS A 124 24.24 21.21 -24.23
C CYS A 124 23.22 20.07 -24.09
N THR A 125 23.03 19.27 -25.14
CA THR A 125 22.13 18.11 -25.13
C THR A 125 22.96 16.83 -25.11
N PHE A 126 22.65 15.93 -24.19
CA PHE A 126 23.25 14.61 -24.04
C PHE A 126 22.14 13.57 -24.20
N SER A 127 22.26 12.68 -25.19
CA SER A 127 21.20 11.71 -25.54
C SER A 127 21.75 10.31 -25.73
N ALA A 128 21.20 9.35 -24.98
CA ALA A 128 21.29 7.93 -25.29
C ALA A 128 20.45 7.61 -26.55
N THR A 129 20.79 6.54 -27.28
CA THR A 129 19.98 6.03 -28.40
C THR A 129 20.01 4.50 -28.49
N HIS A 130 21.19 3.91 -28.63
CA HIS A 130 21.40 2.47 -28.80
C HIS A 130 22.28 1.84 -27.69
N GLN A 131 22.85 2.68 -26.83
CA GLN A 131 23.58 2.28 -25.63
C GLN A 131 23.28 3.28 -24.50
N SER A 132 23.50 2.86 -23.26
CA SER A 132 23.31 3.71 -22.09
C SER A 132 24.34 4.84 -22.01
N LEU A 133 24.00 5.92 -21.32
CA LEU A 133 24.96 6.93 -20.86
C LEU A 133 25.83 6.34 -19.74
N ASP A 134 26.93 5.69 -20.07
CA ASP A 134 27.89 5.15 -19.08
C ASP A 134 28.79 6.27 -18.53
N TRP A 135 28.41 6.79 -17.36
CA TRP A 135 28.98 7.96 -16.71
C TRP A 135 29.59 7.58 -15.33
N PHE A 136 30.37 6.50 -15.31
CA PHE A 136 31.04 6.00 -14.10
C PHE A 136 32.15 6.95 -13.62
N GLY A 137 32.07 7.40 -12.36
CA GLY A 137 33.15 8.16 -11.71
C GLY A 137 33.39 9.59 -12.22
N LEU A 138 32.55 10.12 -13.12
CA LEU A 138 32.70 11.46 -13.68
C LEU A 138 32.65 12.56 -12.59
N ALA A 139 33.71 13.38 -12.52
CA ALA A 139 33.85 14.47 -11.55
C ALA A 139 33.01 15.71 -11.90
N MET A 140 31.68 15.57 -11.87
CA MET A 140 30.68 16.56 -12.30
C MET A 140 30.86 17.97 -11.70
N ALA A 141 31.48 18.07 -10.51
CA ALA A 141 31.81 19.31 -9.81
C ALA A 141 32.67 20.30 -10.63
N LYS A 142 33.54 19.79 -11.50
CA LYS A 142 34.54 20.58 -12.25
C LYS A 142 33.97 21.24 -13.51
N ILE A 143 32.80 20.79 -13.98
CA ILE A 143 32.09 21.31 -15.16
C ILE A 143 30.87 22.16 -14.75
N CYS A 144 30.65 23.26 -15.48
CA CYS A 144 29.42 24.06 -15.38
C CYS A 144 28.38 23.57 -16.39
N TRP A 145 27.38 22.82 -15.91
CA TRP A 145 26.34 22.15 -16.72
C TRP A 145 25.08 22.99 -17.00
N LYS A 146 25.03 24.24 -16.54
CA LYS A 146 23.81 25.07 -16.49
C LYS A 146 23.04 25.06 -17.83
N GLY A 147 21.74 24.77 -17.77
CA GLY A 147 20.83 24.80 -18.91
C GLY A 147 20.82 23.53 -19.76
N SER A 148 21.67 22.55 -19.47
CA SER A 148 21.86 21.36 -20.31
C SER A 148 20.76 20.31 -20.13
N THR A 149 20.51 19.53 -21.19
CA THR A 149 19.52 18.45 -21.25
C THR A 149 20.22 17.10 -21.28
N PHE A 150 19.73 16.15 -20.50
CA PHE A 150 20.23 14.78 -20.39
C PHE A 150 19.05 13.83 -20.57
N ASP A 151 19.04 13.06 -21.66
CA ASP A 151 18.00 12.06 -21.97
C ASP A 151 18.64 10.67 -22.04
N GLY A 152 18.38 9.85 -21.04
CA GLY A 152 19.01 8.54 -20.87
C GLY A 152 18.30 7.39 -21.57
N LEU A 153 17.25 7.65 -22.35
CA LEU A 153 16.44 6.60 -22.98
C LEU A 153 17.18 5.94 -24.15
N TYR A 154 17.52 4.66 -24.02
CA TYR A 154 18.12 3.87 -25.10
C TYR A 154 17.31 2.61 -25.40
N THR A 155 17.50 2.07 -26.60
CA THR A 155 16.91 0.79 -27.04
C THR A 155 17.78 -0.39 -26.61
N LEU A 156 17.20 -1.35 -25.89
CA LEU A 156 17.85 -2.62 -25.52
C LEU A 156 17.82 -3.63 -26.67
N ALA A 157 16.61 -3.95 -27.14
CA ALA A 157 16.36 -4.86 -28.26
C ALA A 157 14.95 -4.65 -28.81
N GLY A 158 14.81 -4.57 -30.14
CA GLY A 158 13.51 -4.33 -30.78
C GLY A 158 12.87 -3.01 -30.30
N PRO A 159 11.59 -3.00 -29.88
CA PRO A 159 10.94 -1.81 -29.35
C PRO A 159 11.19 -1.58 -27.84
N VAL A 160 11.96 -2.42 -27.16
CA VAL A 160 12.18 -2.32 -25.71
C VAL A 160 13.21 -1.23 -25.41
N THR A 161 12.81 -0.25 -24.61
CA THR A 161 13.69 0.84 -24.15
C THR A 161 13.96 0.77 -22.65
N ALA A 162 15.05 1.39 -22.21
CA ALA A 162 15.44 1.50 -20.81
C ALA A 162 16.03 2.88 -20.46
N PRO A 163 15.91 3.33 -19.20
CA PRO A 163 16.62 4.51 -18.70
C PRO A 163 18.12 4.20 -18.49
N SER A 164 18.96 5.24 -18.51
CA SER A 164 20.40 5.08 -18.27
C SER A 164 20.77 5.18 -16.80
N THR A 165 21.72 4.36 -16.34
CA THR A 165 22.20 4.37 -14.96
C THR A 165 23.46 5.22 -14.85
N ILE A 166 23.44 6.21 -13.94
CA ILE A 166 24.48 7.23 -13.78
C ILE A 166 25.19 7.05 -12.44
N LEU A 167 26.47 6.69 -12.49
CA LEU A 167 27.38 6.41 -11.36
C LEU A 167 28.37 7.56 -11.11
N SER A 168 27.88 8.80 -11.15
CA SER A 168 28.70 10.04 -11.17
C SER A 168 28.81 10.75 -9.81
N GLU A 169 29.88 11.51 -9.59
CA GLU A 169 30.05 12.32 -8.37
C GLU A 169 29.25 13.64 -8.43
N LEU A 170 27.97 13.59 -8.06
CA LEU A 170 27.08 14.75 -8.08
C LEU A 170 27.46 15.88 -7.08
N SER A 171 28.36 15.63 -6.13
CA SER A 171 28.76 16.60 -5.10
C SER A 171 29.30 17.90 -5.69
N SER A 172 28.81 19.04 -5.21
CA SER A 172 29.15 20.41 -5.66
C SER A 172 28.90 20.71 -7.15
N SER A 173 28.14 19.85 -7.85
CA SER A 173 27.74 20.05 -9.25
C SER A 173 26.83 21.28 -9.44
N LYS A 174 27.00 21.95 -10.58
CA LYS A 174 26.33 23.22 -10.91
C LYS A 174 25.33 23.02 -12.04
N MET A 175 24.24 22.33 -11.73
CA MET A 175 23.25 21.82 -12.69
C MET A 175 21.92 22.61 -12.65
N LYS A 176 22.00 23.95 -12.56
CA LYS A 176 20.82 24.82 -12.54
C LYS A 176 20.10 24.83 -13.89
N ASN A 177 18.76 24.93 -13.86
CA ASN A 177 17.89 24.98 -15.04
C ASN A 177 18.14 23.86 -16.06
N CYS A 178 18.58 22.68 -15.61
CA CYS A 178 18.82 21.54 -16.49
C CYS A 178 17.53 20.76 -16.77
N ILE A 179 17.57 19.84 -17.72
CA ILE A 179 16.46 18.91 -17.99
C ILE A 179 17.01 17.48 -17.89
N PHE A 180 16.48 16.69 -16.98
CA PHE A 180 16.86 15.29 -16.77
C PHE A 180 15.69 14.40 -17.18
N LYS A 181 15.95 13.37 -17.99
CA LYS A 181 14.93 12.42 -18.42
C LYS A 181 15.46 11.01 -18.50
N ASN A 182 14.68 10.03 -18.05
CA ASN A 182 14.98 8.60 -18.21
C ASN A 182 16.36 8.23 -17.61
N LEU A 183 16.61 8.65 -16.37
CA LEU A 183 17.88 8.46 -15.66
C LEU A 183 17.69 7.81 -14.29
N ILE A 184 18.58 6.88 -13.94
CA ILE A 184 18.71 6.29 -12.61
C ILE A 184 20.03 6.78 -12.01
N PHE A 185 19.96 7.70 -11.06
CA PHE A 185 21.11 8.14 -10.29
C PHE A 185 21.32 7.22 -9.08
N THR A 186 22.46 6.55 -9.04
CA THR A 186 22.88 5.70 -7.92
C THR A 186 24.28 6.17 -7.44
N PRO A 187 24.61 6.10 -6.14
CA PRO A 187 25.90 6.61 -5.68
C PRO A 187 27.05 5.82 -6.29
N GLY A 188 28.09 6.53 -6.75
CA GLY A 188 29.38 5.95 -7.12
C GLY A 188 30.23 5.66 -5.88
N TRP A 189 31.45 6.21 -5.83
CA TRP A 189 32.39 6.03 -4.73
C TRP A 189 31.91 6.58 -3.36
N THR A 190 30.96 7.51 -3.35
CA THR A 190 30.45 8.14 -2.12
C THR A 190 28.93 8.05 -2.03
N THR A 191 28.40 7.58 -0.90
CA THR A 191 26.96 7.52 -0.60
C THR A 191 26.34 8.87 -0.23
N GLU A 192 27.05 10.00 -0.32
CA GLU A 192 26.56 11.33 0.08
C GLU A 192 26.81 12.42 -0.98
N VAL A 193 25.73 13.06 -1.45
CA VAL A 193 25.76 14.25 -2.31
C VAL A 193 25.81 15.52 -1.44
N LYS A 194 26.92 16.27 -1.52
CA LYS A 194 27.12 17.53 -0.78
C LYS A 194 27.06 18.75 -1.70
N ASN A 195 26.32 19.80 -1.30
CA ASN A 195 26.29 21.13 -1.94
C ASN A 195 25.92 21.16 -3.45
N ALA A 196 25.25 20.15 -3.99
CA ALA A 196 24.81 20.12 -5.40
C ALA A 196 23.65 21.09 -5.64
N ASP A 197 23.61 21.75 -6.80
CA ASP A 197 22.57 22.73 -7.11
C ASP A 197 21.83 22.44 -8.42
N PHE A 198 20.60 21.92 -8.27
CA PHE A 198 19.64 21.57 -9.32
C PHE A 198 18.54 22.63 -9.50
N SER A 199 18.65 23.82 -8.89
CA SER A 199 17.52 24.75 -8.80
C SER A 199 16.98 25.15 -10.19
N GLY A 200 15.66 25.18 -10.34
CA GLY A 200 14.98 25.50 -11.59
C GLY A 200 14.99 24.40 -12.66
N SER A 201 15.44 23.19 -12.34
CA SER A 201 15.55 22.09 -13.31
C SER A 201 14.25 21.30 -13.48
N THR A 202 14.14 20.63 -14.63
CA THR A 202 13.06 19.69 -14.95
C THR A 202 13.54 18.25 -14.77
N PHE A 203 12.69 17.38 -14.22
CA PHE A 203 12.94 15.93 -14.12
C PHE A 203 11.74 15.18 -14.73
N LYS A 204 11.96 14.20 -15.62
CA LYS A 204 10.89 13.32 -16.13
C LYS A 204 11.34 11.86 -16.14
N ASN A 205 10.65 10.97 -15.43
CA ASN A 205 11.08 9.57 -15.27
C ASN A 205 12.54 9.51 -14.77
N VAL A 206 12.75 9.97 -13.53
CA VAL A 206 14.08 10.02 -12.90
C VAL A 206 14.03 9.36 -11.53
N ILE A 207 15.02 8.51 -11.28
CA ILE A 207 15.16 7.74 -10.04
C ILE A 207 16.42 8.17 -9.30
N PHE A 208 16.33 8.34 -7.99
CA PHE A 208 17.47 8.39 -7.08
C PHE A 208 17.39 7.19 -6.12
N VAL A 209 18.38 6.29 -6.18
CA VAL A 209 18.37 5.01 -5.47
C VAL A 209 19.74 4.69 -4.85
N ALA A 210 19.77 4.00 -3.71
CA ALA A 210 21.01 3.47 -3.13
C ALA A 210 21.65 2.35 -4.00
N GLN A 211 22.78 1.79 -3.55
CA GLN A 211 23.37 0.61 -4.20
C GLN A 211 22.65 -0.68 -3.76
N PRO A 212 22.29 -1.60 -4.68
CA PRO A 212 21.41 -2.74 -4.39
C PRO A 212 21.88 -3.65 -3.25
N ASP A 213 23.19 -3.92 -3.16
CA ASP A 213 23.76 -4.97 -2.32
C ASP A 213 23.79 -4.64 -0.81
N SER A 214 23.16 -3.55 -0.38
CA SER A 214 23.23 -3.07 1.00
C SER A 214 21.93 -2.48 1.53
N ASN A 215 21.05 -3.37 2.03
CA ASN A 215 19.77 -3.07 2.70
C ASN A 215 19.85 -2.17 3.98
N ARG A 216 20.98 -1.50 4.23
CA ARG A 216 21.21 -0.55 5.33
C ARG A 216 21.88 0.76 4.92
N ASN A 217 22.34 0.90 3.67
CA ASN A 217 22.93 2.15 3.20
C ASN A 217 21.85 3.02 2.56
N LEU A 218 21.76 4.27 2.99
CA LEU A 218 20.90 5.28 2.38
C LEU A 218 21.74 6.17 1.47
N TYR A 219 21.16 6.62 0.35
CA TYR A 219 21.74 7.68 -0.48
C TYR A 219 21.46 9.03 0.20
N LEU A 220 22.52 9.67 0.70
CA LEU A 220 22.42 10.84 1.57
C LEU A 220 22.52 12.15 0.77
N PHE A 221 21.67 13.12 1.10
CA PHE A 221 21.65 14.45 0.46
C PHE A 221 21.86 15.54 1.51
N ASN A 222 22.86 16.40 1.29
CA ASN A 222 23.33 17.39 2.26
C ASN A 222 23.60 18.74 1.56
N ARG A 223 22.89 19.80 1.96
CA ARG A 223 22.91 21.15 1.33
C ARG A 223 22.58 21.14 -0.17
N VAL A 224 21.76 20.20 -0.61
CA VAL A 224 21.36 20.07 -2.02
C VAL A 224 20.16 20.98 -2.33
N ASN A 225 20.17 21.64 -3.48
CA ASN A 225 19.18 22.65 -3.84
C ASN A 225 18.26 22.18 -4.97
N PHE A 226 17.04 21.77 -4.62
CA PHE A 226 15.92 21.44 -5.51
C PHE A 226 14.89 22.59 -5.58
N SER A 227 15.28 23.84 -5.30
CA SER A 227 14.33 24.97 -5.33
C SER A 227 13.76 25.22 -6.72
N ASN A 228 12.44 25.37 -6.82
CA ASN A 228 11.67 25.65 -8.03
C ASN A 228 11.84 24.58 -9.14
N ILE A 229 12.12 23.32 -8.79
CA ILE A 229 12.10 22.23 -9.78
C ILE A 229 10.68 21.95 -10.28
N ASN A 230 10.57 21.40 -11.49
CA ASN A 230 9.33 20.87 -12.03
C ASN A 230 9.55 19.42 -12.47
N ALA A 231 8.94 18.48 -11.75
CA ALA A 231 9.17 17.06 -11.95
C ALA A 231 7.90 16.29 -12.33
N GLU A 232 8.10 15.15 -12.97
CA GLU A 232 7.08 14.19 -13.40
C GLU A 232 7.71 12.78 -13.27
N GLU A 233 7.04 11.82 -12.62
CA GLU A 233 7.57 10.46 -12.45
C GLU A 233 8.96 10.49 -11.76
N LEU A 234 9.04 11.15 -10.60
CA LEU A 234 10.26 11.25 -9.79
C LEU A 234 10.22 10.23 -8.65
N LEU A 235 11.24 9.39 -8.55
CA LEU A 235 11.32 8.31 -7.56
C LEU A 235 12.50 8.49 -6.60
N PHE A 236 12.25 8.32 -5.31
CA PHE A 236 13.29 8.21 -4.28
C PHE A 236 13.20 6.83 -3.58
N GLU A 237 14.30 6.09 -3.55
CA GLU A 237 14.38 4.76 -2.91
C GLU A 237 15.63 4.65 -2.03
N GLN A 238 15.44 4.34 -0.74
CA GLN A 238 16.54 4.31 0.25
C GLN A 238 17.32 5.66 0.28
N VAL A 239 16.61 6.78 0.47
CA VAL A 239 17.15 8.16 0.39
C VAL A 239 16.94 8.92 1.71
N SER A 240 17.95 9.65 2.19
CA SER A 240 17.81 10.58 3.33
C SER A 240 18.32 11.98 3.01
N PHE A 241 17.46 12.98 3.18
CA PHE A 241 17.75 14.40 3.03
C PHE A 241 18.25 14.97 4.35
N THR A 242 19.45 14.56 4.76
CA THR A 242 20.02 14.74 6.10
C THR A 242 20.12 16.19 6.62
N LYS A 243 20.35 17.19 5.75
CA LYS A 243 20.59 18.58 6.18
C LYS A 243 20.44 19.62 5.08
N ASN A 244 19.71 20.71 5.38
CA ASN A 244 19.61 21.91 4.55
C ASN A 244 19.27 21.63 3.06
N VAL A 245 18.46 20.61 2.77
CA VAL A 245 18.03 20.32 1.39
C VAL A 245 16.78 21.15 1.09
N SER A 246 16.80 22.04 0.10
CA SER A 246 15.64 22.90 -0.18
C SER A 246 14.82 22.39 -1.36
N PHE A 247 13.55 22.09 -1.11
CA PHE A 247 12.48 21.82 -2.08
C PHE A 247 11.54 23.05 -2.21
N ARG A 248 12.03 24.25 -1.90
CA ARG A 248 11.24 25.49 -1.93
C ARG A 248 10.59 25.71 -3.29
N ASN A 249 9.27 25.91 -3.30
CA ASN A 249 8.44 26.02 -4.52
C ASN A 249 8.54 24.84 -5.50
N ALA A 250 9.04 23.66 -5.10
CA ALA A 250 9.08 22.49 -5.98
C ALA A 250 7.67 22.08 -6.43
N LYS A 251 7.58 21.57 -7.67
CA LYS A 251 6.41 20.89 -8.22
C LYS A 251 6.81 19.49 -8.67
N ILE A 252 6.02 18.49 -8.31
CA ILE A 252 6.29 17.09 -8.65
C ILE A 252 4.96 16.40 -8.95
N ASN A 253 4.74 15.98 -10.19
CA ASN A 253 3.64 15.10 -10.55
C ASN A 253 4.08 13.63 -10.40
N ASN A 254 3.27 12.80 -9.73
CA ASN A 254 3.56 11.38 -9.48
C ASN A 254 4.93 11.17 -8.82
N LEU A 255 5.07 11.67 -7.59
CA LEU A 255 6.17 11.35 -6.69
C LEU A 255 6.01 9.91 -6.16
N THR A 256 7.03 9.08 -6.35
CA THR A 256 7.08 7.70 -5.85
C THR A 256 8.17 7.59 -4.77
N LEU A 257 7.81 6.98 -3.63
CA LEU A 257 8.66 6.88 -2.43
C LEU A 257 8.73 5.41 -2.02
N MET A 258 9.93 4.84 -2.00
CA MET A 258 10.15 3.39 -1.86
C MET A 258 11.12 3.06 -0.73
N LYS A 259 10.82 1.99 0.01
CA LYS A 259 11.58 1.56 1.20
C LYS A 259 11.74 2.74 2.17
N ALA A 260 12.92 2.92 2.77
CA ALA A 260 13.19 4.04 3.67
C ALA A 260 13.40 5.36 2.89
N VAL A 261 12.52 6.35 3.09
CA VAL A 261 12.76 7.74 2.66
C VAL A 261 12.62 8.69 3.85
N ASP A 262 13.56 9.62 4.01
CA ASP A 262 13.67 10.53 5.15
C ASP A 262 13.87 11.97 4.70
N PHE A 263 12.93 12.85 5.06
CA PHE A 263 12.91 14.29 4.76
C PHE A 263 13.27 15.18 5.97
N SER A 264 13.89 14.63 7.03
CA SER A 264 14.16 15.34 8.29
C SER A 264 15.02 16.60 8.18
N GLY A 265 15.89 16.71 7.17
CA GLY A 265 16.66 17.91 6.85
C GLY A 265 16.17 18.69 5.63
N ALA A 266 14.94 18.45 5.18
CA ALA A 266 14.33 19.09 4.00
C ALA A 266 13.50 20.34 4.33
N ASP A 267 13.68 21.40 3.54
CA ASP A 267 12.91 22.65 3.57
C ASP A 267 11.89 22.68 2.41
N PHE A 268 10.61 22.61 2.76
CA PHE A 268 9.48 22.77 1.84
C PHE A 268 8.82 24.16 1.97
N SER A 269 9.59 25.22 2.28
CA SER A 269 9.06 26.58 2.37
C SER A 269 8.35 27.02 1.08
N GLY A 270 7.23 27.74 1.21
CA GLY A 270 6.42 28.16 0.06
C GLY A 270 5.61 27.03 -0.62
N TYR A 271 5.46 25.86 0.03
CA TYR A 271 4.56 24.81 -0.44
C TYR A 271 3.12 25.32 -0.66
N LYS A 272 2.40 24.67 -1.57
CA LYS A 272 0.96 24.86 -1.79
C LYS A 272 0.33 23.48 -2.00
N LYS A 273 -0.88 23.28 -1.50
CA LYS A 273 -1.62 22.03 -1.67
C LYS A 273 -1.68 21.64 -3.16
N GLY A 274 -1.34 20.38 -3.48
CA GLY A 274 -1.31 19.86 -4.85
C GLY A 274 -0.10 20.27 -5.68
N ASN A 275 0.91 20.96 -5.13
CA ASN A 275 2.20 21.14 -5.83
C ASN A 275 2.93 19.79 -6.01
N ILE A 276 2.76 18.87 -5.06
CA ILE A 276 3.31 17.52 -5.12
C ILE A 276 2.16 16.52 -5.06
N THR A 277 2.01 15.70 -6.10
CA THR A 277 1.06 14.58 -6.14
C THR A 277 1.79 13.26 -5.92
N LEU A 278 1.18 12.36 -5.15
CA LEU A 278 1.72 11.03 -4.87
C LEU A 278 1.32 10.03 -5.96
N SER A 279 2.25 9.20 -6.42
CA SER A 279 1.94 8.13 -7.39
C SER A 279 1.08 7.03 -6.76
N ASP A 280 0.34 6.32 -7.61
CA ASP A 280 -0.45 5.13 -7.26
C ASP A 280 0.43 3.88 -7.15
N ASP A 281 1.64 3.89 -7.74
CA ASP A 281 2.57 2.75 -7.76
C ASP A 281 2.90 2.22 -6.36
N MET A 282 3.01 3.14 -5.38
CA MET A 282 3.24 2.85 -3.95
C MET A 282 2.14 1.99 -3.31
N PHE A 283 0.98 1.88 -3.96
CA PHE A 283 -0.19 1.13 -3.48
C PHE A 283 -0.71 0.15 -4.55
N SER A 284 0.11 -0.18 -5.55
CA SER A 284 -0.25 -1.01 -6.70
C SER A 284 -0.45 -2.50 -6.40
N SER A 285 0.04 -2.98 -5.24
CA SER A 285 -0.09 -4.37 -4.80
C SER A 285 -0.18 -4.49 -3.28
N ASP A 286 -0.82 -5.56 -2.79
CA ASP A 286 -1.01 -5.86 -1.37
C ASP A 286 0.30 -5.80 -0.56
N VAL A 287 1.42 -6.24 -1.17
CA VAL A 287 2.76 -6.25 -0.56
C VAL A 287 3.26 -4.83 -0.31
N LEU A 288 3.12 -3.94 -1.30
CA LEU A 288 3.50 -2.53 -1.15
C LEU A 288 2.53 -1.80 -0.19
N ILE A 289 1.24 -2.14 -0.21
CA ILE A 289 0.25 -1.61 0.73
C ILE A 289 0.62 -1.97 2.18
N ASP A 290 0.99 -3.23 2.46
CA ASP A 290 1.37 -3.65 3.81
C ASP A 290 2.65 -2.95 4.28
N PHE A 291 3.73 -2.98 3.48
CA PHE A 291 4.99 -2.31 3.82
C PHE A 291 4.87 -0.79 3.94
N ASN A 292 4.03 -0.14 3.14
CA ASN A 292 3.90 1.32 3.16
C ASN A 292 2.94 1.83 4.25
N LEU A 293 1.92 1.05 4.64
CA LEU A 293 0.81 1.53 5.49
C LEU A 293 0.53 0.69 6.75
N ASN A 294 1.05 -0.53 6.90
CA ASN A 294 0.67 -1.44 7.99
C ASN A 294 1.70 -1.55 9.13
N SER A 295 1.78 -0.52 9.97
CA SER A 295 2.63 -0.41 11.17
C SER A 295 2.15 -1.27 12.37
N ILE A 296 1.32 -2.27 12.10
CA ILE A 296 0.85 -3.28 13.07
C ILE A 296 1.35 -4.67 12.65
N ASN A 297 1.28 -5.02 11.36
CA ASN A 297 2.01 -6.17 10.83
C ASN A 297 3.52 -5.93 10.89
N ASN A 298 3.96 -4.75 10.47
CA ASN A 298 5.36 -4.30 10.45
C ASN A 298 5.65 -3.48 11.72
N ALA A 299 5.93 -4.19 12.80
CA ALA A 299 6.10 -3.65 14.15
C ALA A 299 7.56 -3.25 14.49
N GLU A 300 8.54 -3.71 13.72
CA GLU A 300 9.96 -3.42 13.93
C GLU A 300 10.46 -2.31 12.99
N THR A 301 10.12 -2.37 11.70
CA THR A 301 10.47 -1.28 10.75
C THR A 301 9.43 -0.16 10.74
N GLY A 302 8.17 -0.45 11.12
CA GLY A 302 7.05 0.48 10.96
C GLY A 302 6.45 0.41 9.56
N ALA A 303 5.76 1.49 9.15
CA ALA A 303 5.17 1.59 7.82
C ALA A 303 5.93 2.65 7.02
N ASN A 304 6.55 2.28 5.89
CA ASN A 304 7.51 3.12 5.18
C ASN A 304 6.98 4.51 4.83
N PHE A 305 5.74 4.62 4.35
CA PHE A 305 5.14 5.92 4.02
C PHE A 305 4.81 6.73 5.29
N PHE A 306 4.36 6.10 6.38
CA PHE A 306 4.13 6.80 7.65
C PHE A 306 5.43 7.24 8.34
N ASN A 307 6.50 6.45 8.26
CA ASN A 307 7.85 6.84 8.68
C ASN A 307 8.33 8.07 7.87
N THR A 308 8.09 8.05 6.55
CA THR A 308 8.38 9.19 5.67
C THR A 308 7.58 10.44 6.08
N LEU A 309 6.27 10.31 6.33
CA LEU A 309 5.43 11.41 6.85
C LEU A 309 5.88 11.91 8.23
N ALA A 310 6.38 11.03 9.11
CA ALA A 310 6.91 11.39 10.42
C ALA A 310 8.19 12.25 10.33
N SER A 311 8.99 12.08 9.28
CA SER A 311 10.19 12.89 9.02
C SER A 311 9.90 14.31 8.51
N LEU A 312 8.68 14.59 8.02
CA LEU A 312 8.34 15.89 7.45
C LEU A 312 8.14 16.97 8.52
N ASN A 313 9.08 17.91 8.60
CA ASN A 313 8.93 19.13 9.42
C ASN A 313 7.82 20.07 8.92
N ASN A 314 7.47 20.03 7.62
CA ASN A 314 6.40 20.85 7.06
C ASN A 314 5.04 20.15 7.20
N LEU A 315 4.21 20.67 8.10
CA LEU A 315 2.87 20.16 8.37
C LEU A 315 1.92 20.28 7.17
N ASP A 316 2.03 21.32 6.35
CA ASP A 316 1.14 21.50 5.19
C ASP A 316 1.38 20.41 4.12
N VAL A 317 2.65 19.99 3.93
CA VAL A 317 3.00 18.85 3.08
C VAL A 317 2.47 17.55 3.70
N ARG A 318 2.71 17.32 5.00
CA ARG A 318 2.28 16.11 5.71
C ARG A 318 0.75 15.96 5.71
N ILE A 319 0.00 17.05 5.79
CA ILE A 319 -1.47 17.06 5.69
C ILE A 319 -1.93 16.78 4.26
N ASP A 320 -1.37 17.47 3.26
CA ASP A 320 -1.74 17.25 1.84
C ASP A 320 -1.50 15.80 1.40
N TRP A 321 -0.34 15.22 1.75
CA TRP A 321 0.00 13.84 1.40
C TRP A 321 -0.90 12.79 2.06
N ILE A 322 -1.37 13.00 3.30
CA ILE A 322 -2.33 12.08 3.92
C ILE A 322 -3.77 12.29 3.41
N GLU A 323 -4.14 13.51 3.02
CA GLU A 323 -5.43 13.77 2.37
C GLU A 323 -5.48 13.10 0.98
N GLN A 324 -4.39 13.13 0.22
CA GLN A 324 -4.25 12.38 -1.04
C GLN A 324 -4.33 10.85 -0.82
N LEU A 325 -3.78 10.32 0.27
CA LEU A 325 -3.94 8.90 0.62
C LEU A 325 -5.42 8.55 0.90
N ILE A 326 -6.15 9.41 1.63
CA ILE A 326 -7.57 9.19 1.93
C ILE A 326 -8.42 9.20 0.65
N GLU A 327 -8.12 10.09 -0.31
CA GLU A 327 -8.77 10.09 -1.62
C GLU A 327 -8.52 8.76 -2.36
N LYS A 328 -7.27 8.28 -2.37
CA LYS A 328 -6.86 7.00 -2.98
C LYS A 328 -7.55 5.77 -2.37
N PHE A 329 -7.99 5.80 -1.10
CA PHE A 329 -8.80 4.71 -0.53
C PHE A 329 -10.13 4.48 -1.28
N SER A 330 -10.64 5.49 -1.98
CA SER A 330 -11.88 5.40 -2.75
C SER A 330 -11.67 5.07 -4.23
N THR A 331 -10.55 5.50 -4.82
CA THR A 331 -10.27 5.41 -6.26
C THR A 331 -9.41 4.21 -6.66
N LEU A 332 -8.52 3.72 -5.80
CA LEU A 332 -7.64 2.58 -6.09
C LEU A 332 -8.26 1.27 -5.58
N LEU A 333 -8.63 0.38 -6.50
CA LEU A 333 -9.27 -0.90 -6.16
C LEU A 333 -8.43 -1.80 -5.22
N PRO A 334 -7.12 -2.04 -5.43
CA PRO A 334 -6.31 -2.88 -4.54
C PRO A 334 -6.27 -2.33 -3.11
N LEU A 335 -6.18 -1.00 -2.98
CA LEU A 335 -6.15 -0.31 -1.71
C LEU A 335 -7.52 -0.33 -1.01
N ASN A 336 -8.62 -0.08 -1.74
CA ASN A 336 -9.99 -0.17 -1.23
C ASN A 336 -10.32 -1.57 -0.70
N ASP A 337 -9.97 -2.61 -1.46
CA ASP A 337 -10.14 -4.00 -1.02
C ASP A 337 -9.26 -4.32 0.21
N SER A 338 -8.00 -3.87 0.22
CA SER A 338 -7.06 -4.06 1.34
C SER A 338 -7.50 -3.35 2.62
N MET A 339 -8.13 -2.17 2.54
CA MET A 339 -8.62 -1.41 3.70
C MET A 339 -9.73 -2.12 4.51
N ARG A 340 -10.20 -3.28 4.06
CA ARG A 340 -11.06 -4.18 4.85
C ARG A 340 -10.29 -5.05 5.85
N HIS A 341 -8.96 -5.12 5.76
CA HIS A 341 -8.12 -5.86 6.71
C HIS A 341 -7.96 -5.06 8.02
N PRO A 342 -8.30 -5.65 9.19
CA PRO A 342 -8.30 -4.91 10.45
C PRO A 342 -6.95 -4.30 10.87
N SER A 343 -5.81 -4.98 10.65
CA SER A 343 -4.49 -4.43 11.04
C SER A 343 -4.09 -3.23 10.18
N LEU A 344 -4.35 -3.26 8.88
CA LEU A 344 -4.13 -2.11 8.00
C LEU A 344 -5.00 -0.92 8.40
N MET A 345 -6.32 -1.11 8.55
CA MET A 345 -7.22 -0.02 8.94
C MET A 345 -6.87 0.53 10.33
N LEU A 346 -6.52 -0.32 11.30
CA LEU A 346 -6.06 0.12 12.62
C LEU A 346 -4.72 0.89 12.56
N SER A 347 -3.82 0.54 11.63
CA SER A 347 -2.59 1.28 11.38
C SER A 347 -2.88 2.68 10.80
N VAL A 348 -3.77 2.77 9.81
CA VAL A 348 -4.23 4.06 9.25
C VAL A 348 -4.89 4.91 10.34
N LEU A 349 -5.78 4.35 11.15
CA LEU A 349 -6.44 5.04 12.26
C LEU A 349 -5.46 5.49 13.36
N LYS A 350 -4.37 4.76 13.57
CA LYS A 350 -3.27 5.13 14.49
C LYS A 350 -2.53 6.37 13.99
N GLU A 351 -2.23 6.47 12.69
CA GLU A 351 -1.59 7.66 12.10
C GLU A 351 -2.54 8.87 12.04
N LEU A 352 -3.77 8.70 11.56
CA LEU A 352 -4.74 9.79 11.41
C LEU A 352 -5.16 10.47 12.73
N ARG A 353 -4.92 9.81 13.87
CA ARG A 353 -5.12 10.38 15.23
C ARG A 353 -3.98 11.32 15.66
N HIS A 354 -2.89 11.44 14.90
CA HIS A 354 -1.78 12.33 15.27
C HIS A 354 -2.18 13.81 15.21
N GLY A 355 -1.83 14.59 16.24
CA GLY A 355 -2.41 15.91 16.50
C GLY A 355 -2.22 16.96 15.40
N CYS A 356 -1.23 16.79 14.51
CA CYS A 356 -1.04 17.64 13.32
C CYS A 356 -2.24 17.63 12.37
N TYR A 357 -2.99 16.53 12.32
CA TYR A 357 -4.11 16.33 11.40
C TYR A 357 -5.42 17.00 11.84
N SER A 358 -5.48 17.49 13.09
CA SER A 358 -6.67 18.09 13.72
C SER A 358 -7.32 19.26 12.97
N LYS A 359 -6.64 19.89 12.01
CA LYS A 359 -7.18 20.99 11.18
C LYS A 359 -7.81 20.54 9.87
N SER A 360 -7.41 19.41 9.30
CA SER A 360 -8.01 18.86 8.07
C SER A 360 -9.52 18.68 8.23
N GLN A 361 -10.27 18.88 7.15
CA GLN A 361 -11.69 18.51 7.10
C GLN A 361 -11.87 17.09 6.53
N VAL A 362 -11.11 16.74 5.47
CA VAL A 362 -11.10 15.39 4.86
C VAL A 362 -10.86 14.30 5.91
N ILE A 363 -9.90 14.50 6.82
CA ILE A 363 -9.59 13.53 7.89
C ILE A 363 -10.72 13.47 8.94
N LYS A 364 -11.40 14.59 9.23
CA LYS A 364 -12.55 14.62 10.15
C LYS A 364 -13.79 13.94 9.59
N ASP A 365 -14.00 14.00 8.28
CA ASP A 365 -15.13 13.37 7.61
C ASP A 365 -14.89 11.86 7.42
N PHE A 366 -13.62 11.47 7.19
CA PHE A 366 -13.22 10.07 7.05
C PHE A 366 -13.19 9.28 8.38
N LEU A 367 -12.61 9.87 9.44
CA LEU A 367 -12.34 9.18 10.72
C LEU A 367 -13.59 8.49 11.34
N PRO A 368 -14.78 9.12 11.42
CA PRO A 368 -15.96 8.49 12.01
C PRO A 368 -16.36 7.18 11.33
N THR A 369 -16.44 7.20 10.00
CA THR A 369 -16.83 6.05 9.19
C THR A 369 -15.79 4.93 9.28
N ALA A 370 -14.49 5.29 9.25
CA ALA A 370 -13.39 4.35 9.37
C ALA A 370 -13.31 3.68 10.76
N ILE A 371 -13.53 4.43 11.85
CA ILE A 371 -13.54 3.86 13.21
C ILE A 371 -14.76 2.95 13.41
N LEU A 372 -15.94 3.37 12.95
CA LEU A 372 -17.15 2.55 13.04
C LEU A 372 -17.05 1.26 12.21
N SER A 373 -16.41 1.28 11.04
CA SER A 373 -16.27 0.08 10.20
C SER A 373 -15.43 -1.03 10.87
N VAL A 374 -14.41 -0.65 11.66
CA VAL A 374 -13.61 -1.59 12.45
C VAL A 374 -14.40 -2.15 13.64
N TYR A 375 -15.00 -1.28 14.46
CA TYR A 375 -15.45 -1.69 15.80
C TYR A 375 -16.94 -2.05 15.91
N LYS A 376 -17.79 -1.73 14.91
CA LYS A 376 -19.27 -1.94 14.96
C LYS A 376 -19.70 -3.33 15.46
N ASN A 377 -19.00 -4.37 14.99
CA ASN A 377 -19.34 -5.78 15.21
C ASN A 377 -18.32 -6.54 16.06
N GLU A 378 -17.31 -5.85 16.60
CA GLU A 378 -16.16 -6.50 17.24
C GLU A 378 -16.12 -6.29 18.75
N ILE A 379 -15.51 -7.24 19.46
CA ILE A 379 -15.26 -7.11 20.90
C ILE A 379 -14.10 -6.13 21.09
N LEU A 380 -14.37 -4.99 21.72
CA LEU A 380 -13.39 -3.96 22.05
C LEU A 380 -12.31 -4.56 22.96
N PRO A 381 -11.02 -4.53 22.57
CA PRO A 381 -9.93 -5.01 23.42
C PRO A 381 -9.92 -4.31 24.79
N ALA A 382 -9.61 -5.07 25.84
CA ALA A 382 -9.61 -4.58 27.22
C ALA A 382 -8.70 -3.34 27.42
N VAL A 383 -7.64 -3.19 26.61
CA VAL A 383 -6.79 -1.99 26.60
C VAL A 383 -7.56 -0.73 26.17
N ILE A 384 -8.50 -0.83 25.22
CA ILE A 384 -9.32 0.31 24.79
C ILE A 384 -10.29 0.71 25.90
N LEU A 385 -10.99 -0.27 26.48
CA LEU A 385 -12.01 -0.04 27.52
C LEU A 385 -11.44 0.45 28.86
N TYR A 386 -10.25 -0.03 29.25
CA TYR A 386 -9.73 0.16 30.61
C TYR A 386 -8.41 0.93 30.70
N ASN A 387 -7.60 1.03 29.64
CA ASN A 387 -6.36 1.84 29.68
C ASN A 387 -6.61 3.31 29.33
N ARG A 388 -7.14 4.04 30.33
CA ARG A 388 -7.43 5.48 30.28
C ARG A 388 -6.25 6.38 29.84
N SER A 389 -5.02 5.87 29.88
CA SER A 389 -3.82 6.65 29.49
C SER A 389 -3.44 6.57 28.00
N ARG A 390 -3.94 5.58 27.25
CA ARG A 390 -3.49 5.29 25.87
C ARG A 390 -4.59 5.12 24.82
N SER A 391 -5.86 5.01 25.23
CA SER A 391 -6.97 4.73 24.30
C SER A 391 -8.29 5.42 24.65
N GLN A 392 -8.28 6.31 25.66
CA GLN A 392 -9.46 7.08 26.07
C GLN A 392 -10.00 7.98 24.95
N ASP A 393 -9.13 8.44 24.04
CA ASP A 393 -9.52 9.23 22.86
C ASP A 393 -10.32 8.42 21.84
N ILE A 394 -10.02 7.11 21.68
CA ILE A 394 -10.84 6.20 20.86
C ILE A 394 -12.23 6.05 21.49
N VAL A 395 -12.29 5.80 22.81
CA VAL A 395 -13.54 5.67 23.56
C VAL A 395 -14.38 6.95 23.49
N ASN A 396 -13.76 8.10 23.71
CA ASN A 396 -14.42 9.40 23.60
C ASN A 396 -14.93 9.64 22.17
N MET A 397 -14.10 9.38 21.14
CA MET A 397 -14.51 9.59 19.75
C MET A 397 -15.67 8.67 19.36
N LEU A 398 -15.67 7.40 19.79
CA LEU A 398 -16.79 6.47 19.62
C LEU A 398 -18.07 6.99 20.28
N ILE A 399 -18.01 7.45 21.53
CA ILE A 399 -19.15 8.03 22.24
C ILE A 399 -19.66 9.28 21.51
N ASP A 400 -18.77 10.19 21.12
CA ASP A 400 -19.11 11.41 20.38
C ASP A 400 -19.79 11.10 19.04
N ILE A 401 -19.27 10.16 18.25
CA ILE A 401 -19.88 9.75 16.98
C ILE A 401 -21.28 9.18 17.23
N LEU A 402 -21.41 8.22 18.15
CA LEU A 402 -22.66 7.48 18.39
C LEU A 402 -23.75 8.36 19.05
N THR A 403 -23.37 9.35 19.87
CA THR A 403 -24.31 10.31 20.49
C THR A 403 -24.67 11.49 19.57
N ARG A 404 -23.77 11.92 18.68
CA ARG A 404 -24.08 12.92 17.63
C ARG A 404 -24.86 12.34 16.45
N SER A 405 -25.00 11.02 16.37
CA SER A 405 -25.73 10.29 15.30
C SER A 405 -27.27 10.37 15.42
N THR A 406 -27.82 11.38 16.09
CA THR A 406 -29.29 11.59 16.27
C THR A 406 -30.07 11.76 14.96
N ASN A 407 -29.37 12.00 13.85
CA ASN A 407 -29.96 12.21 12.53
C ASN A 407 -30.01 10.94 11.67
N LEU A 408 -29.48 9.81 12.16
CA LEU A 408 -29.61 8.50 11.49
C LEU A 408 -31.01 7.93 11.74
N ALA A 409 -31.50 7.11 10.81
CA ALA A 409 -32.75 6.39 11.02
C ALA A 409 -32.59 5.35 12.15
N THR A 410 -33.68 5.04 12.87
CA THR A 410 -33.67 4.04 13.96
C THR A 410 -33.04 2.72 13.52
N ALA A 411 -33.32 2.25 12.30
CA ALA A 411 -32.74 1.02 11.78
C ALA A 411 -31.20 1.07 11.59
N GLU A 412 -30.64 2.24 11.30
CA GLU A 412 -29.21 2.45 11.08
C GLU A 412 -28.44 2.57 12.40
N ILE A 413 -28.97 3.34 13.36
CA ILE A 413 -28.36 3.49 14.69
C ILE A 413 -28.43 2.16 15.47
N MET A 414 -29.51 1.38 15.31
CA MET A 414 -29.60 -0.01 15.76
C MET A 414 -28.63 -0.96 15.03
N GLY A 415 -27.85 -0.49 14.06
CA GLY A 415 -26.69 -1.22 13.56
C GLY A 415 -25.53 -1.28 14.56
N PHE A 416 -25.47 -0.39 15.56
CA PHE A 416 -24.28 -0.21 16.43
C PHE A 416 -24.49 -0.69 17.88
N GLN A 417 -25.57 -1.41 18.18
CA GLN A 417 -25.92 -1.88 19.53
C GLN A 417 -24.75 -2.60 20.23
N PHE A 418 -24.04 -3.47 19.50
CA PHE A 418 -22.98 -4.30 20.08
C PHE A 418 -21.79 -3.48 20.60
N ILE A 419 -21.40 -2.41 19.91
CA ILE A 419 -20.37 -1.48 20.40
C ILE A 419 -20.94 -0.55 21.48
N VAL A 420 -22.19 -0.10 21.37
CA VAL A 420 -22.84 0.75 22.37
C VAL A 420 -22.96 0.04 23.73
N HIS A 421 -23.43 -1.20 23.77
CA HIS A 421 -23.55 -1.97 25.01
C HIS A 421 -22.19 -2.24 25.67
N GLN A 422 -21.11 -2.40 24.89
CA GLN A 422 -19.75 -2.47 25.45
C GLN A 422 -19.36 -1.12 26.09
N LEU A 423 -19.61 0.00 25.42
CA LEU A 423 -19.35 1.34 25.95
C LEU A 423 -20.16 1.64 27.22
N MET A 424 -21.40 1.17 27.36
CA MET A 424 -22.21 1.30 28.58
C MET A 424 -21.50 0.74 29.83
N THR A 425 -20.73 -0.35 29.70
CA THR A 425 -20.04 -0.98 30.85
C THR A 425 -18.97 -0.08 31.49
N VAL A 426 -18.41 0.86 30.71
CA VAL A 426 -17.35 1.80 31.11
C VAL A 426 -17.80 3.26 31.17
N TYR A 427 -18.87 3.63 30.48
CA TYR A 427 -19.45 4.97 30.43
C TYR A 427 -20.98 4.92 30.60
N PRO A 428 -21.49 4.87 31.85
CA PRO A 428 -22.92 4.72 32.16
C PRO A 428 -23.84 5.74 31.48
N GLY A 429 -23.35 6.96 31.22
CA GLY A 429 -24.10 8.01 30.52
C GLY A 429 -24.59 7.61 29.11
N MET A 430 -23.92 6.65 28.46
CA MET A 430 -24.35 6.14 27.15
C MET A 430 -25.72 5.43 27.22
N ALA A 431 -26.04 4.79 28.34
CA ALA A 431 -27.33 4.13 28.53
C ALA A 431 -28.49 5.14 28.58
N GLY A 432 -28.26 6.33 29.15
CA GLY A 432 -29.26 7.41 29.22
C GLY A 432 -29.63 7.97 27.85
N PHE A 433 -28.70 7.97 26.89
CA PHE A 433 -28.99 8.31 25.48
C PHE A 433 -29.67 7.15 24.75
N TRP A 434 -29.08 5.95 24.83
CA TRP A 434 -29.52 4.80 24.04
C TRP A 434 -30.96 4.36 24.35
N TYR A 435 -31.35 4.38 25.62
CA TYR A 435 -32.70 3.95 26.05
C TYR A 435 -33.78 5.03 25.91
N GLN A 436 -33.48 6.16 25.26
CA GLN A 436 -34.48 7.10 24.73
C GLN A 436 -34.91 6.75 23.29
N LEU A 437 -34.21 5.85 22.60
CA LEU A 437 -34.51 5.46 21.23
C LEU A 437 -35.67 4.45 21.19
N SER A 438 -36.76 4.77 20.51
CA SER A 438 -37.90 3.84 20.41
C SER A 438 -37.59 2.66 19.47
N PRO A 439 -37.99 1.40 19.78
CA PRO A 439 -38.84 0.97 20.90
C PRO A 439 -38.06 0.51 22.15
N LEU A 440 -36.77 0.85 22.31
CA LEU A 440 -36.03 0.48 23.52
C LEU A 440 -36.58 1.18 24.78
N ASP A 441 -37.19 2.35 24.62
CA ASP A 441 -37.93 3.06 25.68
C ASP A 441 -39.09 2.20 26.23
N LYS A 442 -39.91 1.64 25.32
CA LYS A 442 -41.02 0.74 25.63
C LYS A 442 -40.52 -0.57 26.24
N LEU A 443 -39.47 -1.16 25.65
CA LEU A 443 -38.86 -2.41 26.14
C LEU A 443 -38.27 -2.23 27.54
N MET A 444 -37.56 -1.13 27.81
CA MET A 444 -37.01 -0.84 29.14
C MET A 444 -38.13 -0.64 30.16
N LYS A 445 -39.18 0.09 29.82
CA LYS A 445 -40.37 0.21 30.70
C LYS A 445 -40.99 -1.15 30.99
N HIS A 446 -41.17 -2.00 29.98
CA HIS A 446 -41.73 -3.35 30.16
C HIS A 446 -40.85 -4.23 31.08
N LEU A 447 -39.52 -4.14 31.00
CA LEU A 447 -38.63 -4.80 31.95
C LEU A 447 -38.85 -4.29 33.39
N CYS A 448 -38.92 -2.97 33.57
CA CYS A 448 -39.15 -2.34 34.88
C CYS A 448 -40.50 -2.77 35.50
N ASP A 449 -41.57 -2.77 34.70
CA ASP A 449 -42.92 -3.04 35.15
C ASP A 449 -43.15 -4.54 35.47
N ASN A 450 -42.52 -5.45 34.73
CA ASN A 450 -42.84 -6.90 34.78
C ASN A 450 -41.75 -7.81 35.36
N ILE A 451 -40.46 -7.49 35.25
CA ILE A 451 -39.35 -8.42 35.58
C ILE A 451 -38.69 -8.08 36.92
N LEU A 452 -39.50 -7.62 37.89
CA LEU A 452 -39.13 -7.38 39.30
C LEU A 452 -37.84 -6.54 39.50
N MET A 453 -37.61 -5.56 38.63
CA MET A 453 -36.51 -4.60 38.78
C MET A 453 -36.83 -3.56 39.85
N SER A 454 -35.81 -3.02 40.51
CA SER A 454 -35.98 -1.80 41.28
C SER A 454 -36.03 -0.61 40.33
N SER A 455 -36.97 0.32 40.52
CA SER A 455 -36.96 1.61 39.82
C SER A 455 -35.78 2.53 40.22
N ALA A 456 -34.93 2.08 41.13
CA ALA A 456 -33.66 2.70 41.51
C ALA A 456 -32.41 2.05 40.86
N ASP A 457 -32.57 1.00 40.03
CA ASP A 457 -31.46 0.44 39.26
C ASP A 457 -31.02 1.38 38.13
N GLU A 458 -29.72 1.57 37.96
CA GLU A 458 -29.19 2.38 36.85
C GLU A 458 -29.48 1.71 35.49
N PRO A 459 -29.91 2.46 34.46
CA PRO A 459 -30.02 1.95 33.08
C PRO A 459 -28.74 1.30 32.54
N SER A 460 -27.57 1.63 33.12
CA SER A 460 -26.26 1.03 32.84
C SER A 460 -26.14 -0.46 33.20
N ARG A 461 -27.10 -1.02 33.97
CA ARG A 461 -27.14 -2.41 34.44
C ARG A 461 -27.83 -3.38 33.47
N HIS A 462 -28.41 -2.83 32.40
CA HIS A 462 -29.28 -3.55 31.47
C HIS A 462 -28.72 -3.47 30.06
N HIS A 463 -28.76 -4.58 29.31
CA HIS A 463 -28.34 -4.65 27.92
C HIS A 463 -29.48 -5.21 27.06
N LEU A 464 -30.26 -4.30 26.46
CA LEU A 464 -31.37 -4.62 25.56
C LEU A 464 -30.95 -4.47 24.09
N PHE A 465 -30.79 -5.61 23.41
CA PHE A 465 -30.62 -5.68 21.96
C PHE A 465 -32.00 -5.74 21.29
N TYR A 466 -32.19 -5.06 20.15
CA TYR A 466 -33.45 -5.03 19.39
C TYR A 466 -33.21 -5.05 17.88
N HIS A 467 -33.81 -5.99 17.15
CA HIS A 467 -33.62 -6.13 15.70
C HIS A 467 -34.87 -5.64 14.93
N PRO A 468 -34.83 -4.44 14.32
CA PRO A 468 -36.02 -3.71 13.86
C PRO A 468 -36.79 -4.44 12.75
N VAL A 469 -36.12 -5.20 11.88
CA VAL A 469 -36.75 -5.95 10.78
C VAL A 469 -37.58 -7.15 11.28
N THR A 470 -37.34 -7.62 12.50
CA THR A 470 -37.98 -8.85 13.04
C THR A 470 -38.80 -8.63 14.31
N GLY A 471 -38.80 -7.41 14.86
CA GLY A 471 -39.38 -7.12 16.18
C GLY A 471 -38.68 -7.78 17.37
N ARG A 472 -37.74 -8.71 17.16
CA ARG A 472 -37.09 -9.48 18.23
C ARG A 472 -36.20 -8.60 19.11
N ALA A 473 -36.30 -8.80 20.42
CA ALA A 473 -35.39 -8.24 21.40
C ALA A 473 -34.78 -9.33 22.29
N LEU A 474 -33.60 -9.05 22.84
CA LEU A 474 -32.87 -9.90 23.77
C LEU A 474 -32.33 -9.05 24.91
N TYR A 475 -32.69 -9.42 26.14
CA TYR A 475 -32.19 -8.80 27.37
C TYR A 475 -31.08 -9.64 27.98
N LEU A 476 -29.99 -8.98 28.36
CA LEU A 476 -28.92 -9.53 29.20
C LEU A 476 -28.75 -8.67 30.46
N THR A 477 -28.58 -9.34 31.61
CA THR A 477 -28.10 -8.68 32.83
C THR A 477 -26.67 -8.19 32.61
N ARG A 478 -26.25 -7.12 33.29
CA ARG A 478 -24.84 -6.66 33.26
C ARG A 478 -23.84 -7.78 33.60
N ARG A 479 -24.20 -8.71 34.49
CA ARG A 479 -23.35 -9.87 34.82
C ARG A 479 -23.22 -10.83 33.64
N SER A 480 -24.33 -11.20 33.01
CA SER A 480 -24.35 -12.02 31.78
C SER A 480 -23.53 -11.36 30.67
N PHE A 481 -23.70 -10.06 30.45
CA PHE A 481 -23.00 -9.34 29.38
C PHE A 481 -21.50 -9.15 29.66
N GLU A 482 -21.09 -8.76 30.88
CA GLU A 482 -19.67 -8.68 31.22
C GLU A 482 -18.97 -10.05 31.21
N GLY A 483 -19.67 -11.14 31.60
CA GLY A 483 -19.17 -12.51 31.47
C GLY A 483 -18.97 -12.94 30.01
N LEU A 484 -19.94 -12.61 29.15
CA LEU A 484 -19.88 -12.84 27.71
C LEU A 484 -18.72 -12.08 27.04
N ILE A 485 -18.59 -10.77 27.30
CA ILE A 485 -17.57 -9.95 26.63
C ILE A 485 -16.15 -10.18 27.18
N ARG A 486 -15.97 -10.41 28.49
CA ARG A 486 -14.64 -10.64 29.09
C ARG A 486 -14.16 -12.09 29.06
N SER A 487 -15.08 -13.05 29.19
CA SER A 487 -14.74 -14.47 29.39
C SER A 487 -15.31 -15.40 28.32
N ARG A 488 -16.05 -14.86 27.33
CA ARG A 488 -16.78 -15.63 26.29
C ARG A 488 -17.67 -16.75 26.86
N GLN A 489 -18.18 -16.53 28.07
CA GLN A 489 -19.12 -17.45 28.72
C GLN A 489 -20.53 -17.19 28.19
N PRO A 490 -21.24 -18.21 27.68
CA PRO A 490 -22.66 -18.09 27.32
C PRO A 490 -23.52 -17.60 28.51
N PRO A 491 -24.29 -16.52 28.36
CA PRO A 491 -25.26 -16.07 29.36
C PRO A 491 -26.21 -17.18 29.84
N THR A 492 -26.29 -17.33 31.16
CA THR A 492 -27.27 -18.18 31.86
C THR A 492 -28.54 -17.42 32.26
N GLU A 493 -28.45 -16.09 32.39
CA GLU A 493 -29.55 -15.19 32.74
C GLU A 493 -29.84 -14.26 31.55
N TYR A 494 -30.93 -14.53 30.82
CA TYR A 494 -31.38 -13.74 29.67
C TYR A 494 -32.88 -13.92 29.40
N SER A 495 -33.49 -12.94 28.73
CA SER A 495 -34.92 -12.97 28.32
C SER A 495 -35.09 -12.59 26.84
N ILE A 496 -36.06 -13.19 26.16
CA ILE A 496 -36.35 -12.95 24.73
C ILE A 496 -37.75 -12.35 24.61
N PHE A 497 -37.89 -11.34 23.75
CA PHE A 497 -39.17 -10.67 23.47
C PHE A 497 -39.41 -10.52 21.97
N THR A 498 -40.66 -10.24 21.60
CA THR A 498 -41.02 -9.64 20.32
C THR A 498 -41.84 -8.38 20.56
N CYS A 499 -41.39 -7.26 20.00
CA CYS A 499 -42.13 -6.01 19.86
C CYS A 499 -42.77 -5.98 18.45
N ASP A 500 -44.07 -5.67 18.35
CA ASP A 500 -44.74 -5.50 17.05
C ASP A 500 -44.63 -4.04 16.51
N GLU A 501 -45.25 -3.78 15.35
CA GLU A 501 -45.28 -2.45 14.71
C GLU A 501 -46.04 -1.38 15.52
N ARG A 502 -46.91 -1.78 16.44
CA ARG A 502 -47.68 -0.90 17.34
C ARG A 502 -46.86 -0.59 18.61
N GLY A 503 -45.92 -1.46 18.94
CA GLY A 503 -45.11 -1.42 20.15
C GLY A 503 -45.63 -2.30 21.26
N GLU A 504 -46.51 -3.26 20.96
CA GLU A 504 -46.92 -4.30 21.89
C GLU A 504 -45.78 -5.30 22.07
N ILE A 505 -45.50 -5.67 23.33
CA ILE A 505 -44.35 -6.49 23.71
C ILE A 505 -44.86 -7.84 24.22
N THR A 506 -44.31 -8.94 23.68
CA THR A 506 -44.64 -10.31 24.08
C THR A 506 -43.37 -11.07 24.44
N ASP A 507 -43.34 -11.65 25.65
CA ASP A 507 -42.31 -12.59 26.09
C ASP A 507 -42.25 -13.84 25.20
N ARG A 508 -41.05 -14.42 25.09
CA ARG A 508 -40.82 -15.69 24.40
C ARG A 508 -40.13 -16.69 25.33
N PRO A 509 -40.53 -17.97 25.31
CA PRO A 509 -39.92 -18.97 26.18
C PRO A 509 -38.44 -19.16 25.83
N VAL A 510 -37.58 -19.07 26.84
CA VAL A 510 -36.14 -19.30 26.69
C VAL A 510 -35.87 -20.78 26.44
N ASN A 511 -35.66 -21.12 25.18
CA ASN A 511 -35.31 -22.46 24.70
C ASN A 511 -34.30 -22.37 23.55
N GLN A 512 -33.60 -23.46 23.25
CA GLN A 512 -32.52 -23.48 22.23
C GLN A 512 -32.95 -22.93 20.86
N GLN A 513 -34.16 -23.28 20.39
CA GLN A 513 -34.65 -22.89 19.06
C GLN A 513 -34.93 -21.38 18.97
N GLU A 514 -35.64 -20.82 19.95
CA GLU A 514 -35.96 -19.40 19.99
C GLU A 514 -34.74 -18.54 20.38
N THR A 515 -33.79 -19.06 21.17
CA THR A 515 -32.49 -18.43 21.40
C THR A 515 -31.67 -18.36 20.11
N ALA A 516 -31.48 -19.46 19.40
CA ALA A 516 -30.71 -19.49 18.15
C ALA A 516 -31.32 -18.55 17.09
N LYS A 517 -32.64 -18.60 16.90
CA LYS A 517 -33.40 -17.74 15.98
C LYS A 517 -33.38 -16.26 16.37
N THR A 518 -33.17 -15.94 17.65
CA THR A 518 -32.97 -14.55 18.11
C THR A 518 -31.52 -14.09 17.92
N LEU A 519 -30.54 -14.93 18.23
CA LEU A 519 -29.12 -14.60 18.03
C LEU A 519 -28.75 -14.46 16.54
N GLN A 520 -29.43 -15.16 15.64
CA GLN A 520 -29.31 -14.94 14.19
C GLN A 520 -29.61 -13.47 13.77
N SER A 521 -30.47 -12.76 14.51
CA SER A 521 -30.73 -11.33 14.31
C SER A 521 -29.62 -10.40 14.82
N PHE A 522 -28.62 -10.93 15.55
CA PHE A 522 -27.54 -10.16 16.16
C PHE A 522 -26.16 -10.80 15.90
N PRO A 523 -25.63 -10.79 14.66
CA PRO A 523 -24.46 -11.59 14.27
C PRO A 523 -23.19 -11.37 15.12
N ALA A 524 -22.93 -10.15 15.58
CA ALA A 524 -21.82 -9.84 16.48
C ALA A 524 -21.98 -10.48 17.87
N LEU A 525 -23.20 -10.45 18.40
CA LEU A 525 -23.54 -11.05 19.69
C LEU A 525 -23.55 -12.58 19.59
N LEU A 526 -24.08 -13.15 18.50
CA LEU A 526 -23.99 -14.58 18.17
C LEU A 526 -22.53 -15.04 18.10
N HIS A 527 -21.65 -14.28 17.42
CA HIS A 527 -20.21 -14.58 17.41
C HIS A 527 -19.64 -14.55 18.83
N ALA A 528 -19.89 -13.50 19.63
CA ALA A 528 -19.41 -13.45 21.02
C ALA A 528 -19.88 -14.63 21.88
N TRP A 529 -21.12 -15.09 21.68
CA TRP A 529 -21.77 -16.19 22.40
C TRP A 529 -21.27 -17.57 21.95
N SER A 530 -20.78 -17.68 20.71
CA SER A 530 -20.32 -18.94 20.10
C SER A 530 -18.80 -19.11 20.14
N ALA A 531 -18.04 -18.00 20.07
CA ALA A 531 -16.58 -17.99 19.88
C ALA A 531 -15.78 -18.33 21.15
N GLY A 532 -16.38 -19.05 22.10
CA GLY A 532 -15.67 -19.74 23.16
C GLY A 532 -14.65 -20.71 22.53
N GLY A 533 -13.38 -20.32 22.55
CA GLY A 533 -12.28 -21.05 21.91
C GLY A 533 -12.02 -22.44 22.51
N ASP A 534 -12.77 -22.85 23.53
CA ASP A 534 -12.66 -24.12 24.23
C ASP A 534 -12.77 -25.34 23.29
N HIS A 535 -13.51 -25.22 22.18
CA HIS A 535 -13.56 -26.24 21.14
C HIS A 535 -12.23 -26.42 20.39
N LEU A 536 -11.42 -25.36 20.27
CA LEU A 536 -10.05 -25.38 19.73
C LEU A 536 -8.99 -25.65 20.80
N VAL A 537 -9.31 -25.48 22.09
CA VAL A 537 -8.43 -25.87 23.21
C VAL A 537 -8.19 -27.38 23.22
N VAL A 538 -9.18 -28.18 22.81
CA VAL A 538 -9.02 -29.64 22.61
C VAL A 538 -7.97 -29.90 21.52
N ALA A 539 -8.08 -29.23 20.37
CA ALA A 539 -7.14 -29.36 19.27
C ALA A 539 -5.70 -28.96 19.66
N VAL A 540 -5.50 -27.82 20.32
CA VAL A 540 -4.17 -27.39 20.78
C VAL A 540 -3.57 -28.38 21.79
N LYS A 541 -4.39 -28.97 22.66
CA LYS A 541 -3.94 -30.04 23.55
C LYS A 541 -3.48 -31.26 22.77
N ARG A 542 -4.28 -31.79 21.82
CA ARG A 542 -3.88 -32.96 21.02
C ARG A 542 -2.59 -32.70 20.22
N LEU A 543 -2.51 -31.54 19.56
CA LEU A 543 -1.35 -31.10 18.77
C LEU A 543 -0.06 -30.99 19.59
N LEU A 544 -0.13 -30.63 20.88
CA LEU A 544 1.04 -30.40 21.73
C LEU A 544 1.18 -31.37 22.91
N SER A 545 0.44 -32.49 22.90
CA SER A 545 0.65 -33.64 23.81
C SER A 545 0.96 -34.94 23.06
N THR A 546 0.68 -35.00 21.75
CA THR A 546 1.05 -36.11 20.88
C THR A 546 2.44 -35.84 20.29
N HIS A 547 3.49 -35.93 21.10
CA HIS A 547 4.86 -35.56 20.71
C HIS A 547 5.94 -36.54 21.18
N ASP A 548 7.04 -36.62 20.43
CA ASP A 548 8.22 -37.42 20.77
C ASP A 548 9.30 -36.62 21.56
N VAL A 549 8.92 -35.45 22.10
CA VAL A 549 9.81 -34.67 22.98
C VAL A 549 9.98 -35.40 24.31
N HIS A 550 11.22 -35.71 24.67
CA HIS A 550 11.56 -36.52 25.87
C HIS A 550 12.45 -35.78 26.89
N GLN A 551 13.02 -34.62 26.54
CA GLN A 551 13.87 -33.86 27.46
C GLN A 551 13.00 -33.02 28.42
N PRO A 552 13.19 -33.07 29.76
CA PRO A 552 12.28 -32.42 30.71
C PRO A 552 12.06 -30.92 30.48
N ASP A 553 13.14 -30.16 30.25
CA ASP A 553 13.06 -28.71 30.00
C ASP A 553 12.28 -28.38 28.72
N ASP A 554 12.36 -29.26 27.71
CA ASP A 554 11.71 -29.08 26.42
C ASP A 554 10.23 -29.48 26.47
N VAL A 555 9.87 -30.51 27.24
CA VAL A 555 8.46 -30.82 27.57
C VAL A 555 7.83 -29.65 28.33
N ILE A 556 8.50 -29.11 29.36
CA ILE A 556 8.05 -27.92 30.09
C ILE A 556 7.89 -26.72 29.14
N ARG A 557 8.78 -26.55 28.17
CA ARG A 557 8.67 -25.49 27.15
C ARG A 557 7.46 -25.70 26.22
N VAL A 558 7.15 -26.93 25.82
CA VAL A 558 5.94 -27.23 25.03
C VAL A 558 4.66 -26.99 25.85
N GLU A 559 4.62 -27.37 27.13
CA GLU A 559 3.48 -27.08 28.02
C GLU A 559 3.26 -25.56 28.19
N GLN A 560 4.33 -24.76 28.27
CA GLN A 560 4.24 -23.30 28.27
C GLN A 560 3.65 -22.76 26.96
N ILE A 561 4.08 -23.27 25.81
CA ILE A 561 3.58 -22.86 24.48
C ILE A 561 2.09 -23.23 24.35
N ALA A 562 1.71 -24.46 24.70
CA ALA A 562 0.32 -24.92 24.69
C ALA A 562 -0.57 -24.05 25.61
N THR A 563 -0.11 -23.79 26.84
CA THR A 563 -0.81 -22.92 27.79
C THR A 563 -0.93 -21.48 27.25
N HIS A 564 0.09 -20.98 26.55
CA HIS A 564 0.04 -19.66 25.93
C HIS A 564 -0.98 -19.60 24.79
N TRP A 565 -0.95 -20.56 23.84
CA TRP A 565 -1.92 -20.63 22.73
C TRP A 565 -3.35 -20.80 23.23
N ILE A 566 -3.59 -21.64 24.23
CA ILE A 566 -4.91 -21.78 24.89
C ILE A 566 -5.41 -20.44 25.45
N ASN A 567 -4.51 -19.65 26.05
CA ASN A 567 -4.85 -18.31 26.53
C ASN A 567 -5.06 -17.29 25.40
N LEU A 568 -4.36 -17.40 24.26
CA LEU A 568 -4.64 -16.57 23.07
C LEU A 568 -6.01 -16.90 22.45
N LEU A 569 -6.34 -18.18 22.27
CA LEU A 569 -7.63 -18.64 21.73
C LEU A 569 -8.81 -18.23 22.62
N GLY A 570 -8.61 -18.27 23.94
CA GLY A 570 -9.58 -17.76 24.93
C GLY A 570 -9.56 -16.23 25.10
N ARG A 571 -8.73 -15.48 24.36
CA ARG A 571 -8.43 -14.04 24.51
C ARG A 571 -8.07 -13.61 25.95
N LYS A 572 -7.55 -14.54 26.76
CA LYS A 572 -7.02 -14.33 28.13
C LYS A 572 -5.60 -13.76 28.13
N ALA A 573 -4.88 -13.92 27.02
CA ALA A 573 -3.60 -13.27 26.75
C ALA A 573 -3.70 -12.38 25.49
N SER A 574 -2.97 -11.27 25.50
CA SER A 574 -2.81 -10.35 24.36
C SER A 574 -1.33 -10.07 24.02
N ASN A 575 -0.41 -10.75 24.69
CA ASN A 575 1.03 -10.56 24.52
C ASN A 575 1.55 -11.62 23.56
N LYS A 576 2.36 -11.19 22.60
CA LYS A 576 3.13 -12.04 21.68
C LYS A 576 4.12 -12.94 22.42
N LEU A 577 4.27 -14.19 21.98
CA LEU A 577 5.34 -15.11 22.40
C LEU A 577 6.12 -15.49 21.14
N ASN A 578 7.28 -14.86 20.91
CA ASN A 578 8.10 -15.17 19.74
C ASN A 578 8.61 -16.63 19.79
N LEU A 579 8.45 -17.37 18.69
CA LEU A 579 8.89 -18.76 18.51
C LEU A 579 9.71 -18.94 17.22
N THR A 580 10.38 -17.89 16.74
CA THR A 580 11.32 -17.96 15.60
C THR A 580 12.77 -18.25 15.98
N SER A 581 13.08 -18.47 17.28
CA SER A 581 14.44 -18.90 17.66
C SER A 581 14.70 -20.32 17.13
N THR A 582 15.93 -20.64 16.72
CA THR A 582 16.26 -21.98 16.21
C THR A 582 15.84 -23.08 17.19
N LYS A 583 16.04 -22.89 18.50
CA LYS A 583 15.57 -23.85 19.52
C LYS A 583 14.05 -23.98 19.54
N ASP A 584 13.30 -22.88 19.50
CA ASP A 584 11.82 -22.95 19.50
C ASP A 584 11.30 -23.57 18.20
N VAL A 585 11.94 -23.31 17.06
CA VAL A 585 11.60 -23.90 15.75
C VAL A 585 11.88 -25.39 15.72
N ASP A 586 13.07 -25.84 16.15
CA ASP A 586 13.43 -27.26 16.22
C ASP A 586 12.51 -28.02 17.19
N LEU A 587 12.20 -27.41 18.34
CA LEU A 587 11.27 -27.97 19.33
C LEU A 587 9.84 -28.08 18.78
N LEU A 588 9.34 -27.05 18.09
CA LEU A 588 8.04 -27.09 17.42
C LEU A 588 8.01 -28.09 16.25
N GLN A 589 9.13 -28.27 15.55
CA GLN A 589 9.24 -29.30 14.50
C GLN A 589 9.09 -30.69 15.12
N ALA A 590 9.84 -31.00 16.18
CA ALA A 590 9.74 -32.28 16.90
C ALA A 590 8.38 -32.49 17.59
N ALA A 591 7.75 -31.42 18.09
CA ALA A 591 6.44 -31.48 18.72
C ALA A 591 5.29 -31.73 17.73
N LEU A 592 5.40 -31.24 16.49
CA LEU A 592 4.34 -31.31 15.47
C LEU A 592 4.61 -32.35 14.36
N ALA A 593 5.80 -32.93 14.28
CA ALA A 593 6.16 -33.98 13.31
C ALA A 593 5.16 -35.14 13.21
N PRO A 594 4.50 -35.61 14.30
CA PRO A 594 3.43 -36.63 14.21
C PRO A 594 2.24 -36.24 13.34
N PHE A 595 2.06 -34.95 13.01
CA PHE A 595 0.96 -34.42 12.20
C PHE A 595 1.36 -34.09 10.74
N TYR A 596 2.63 -34.22 10.34
CA TYR A 596 3.04 -34.06 8.93
C TYR A 596 4.24 -34.88 8.43
N GLU A 597 5.16 -35.36 9.28
CA GLU A 597 6.29 -36.21 8.85
C GLU A 597 5.98 -37.71 8.97
N HIS A 598 5.16 -38.10 9.96
CA HIS A 598 4.90 -39.49 10.27
C HIS A 598 3.97 -40.15 9.24
N LYS A 599 4.09 -41.47 9.05
CA LYS A 599 3.28 -42.24 8.09
C LYS A 599 1.77 -42.07 8.33
N ASP A 600 1.37 -42.01 9.59
CA ASP A 600 -0.02 -41.88 10.02
C ASP A 600 -0.45 -40.41 10.24
N ALA A 601 0.35 -39.43 9.80
CA ALA A 601 0.09 -38.00 10.00
C ALA A 601 -1.30 -37.54 9.54
N LYS A 602 -1.81 -38.10 8.43
CA LYS A 602 -3.16 -37.78 7.95
C LYS A 602 -4.26 -38.36 8.85
N LEU A 603 -4.01 -39.49 9.50
CA LEU A 603 -4.90 -40.02 10.54
C LEU A 603 -4.86 -39.12 11.78
N ALA A 604 -3.67 -38.75 12.26
CA ALA A 604 -3.51 -37.88 13.43
C ALA A 604 -4.21 -36.51 13.25
N ARG A 605 -4.07 -35.88 12.07
CA ARG A 605 -4.80 -34.64 11.73
C ARG A 605 -6.31 -34.84 11.62
N ARG A 606 -6.76 -35.96 11.03
CA ARG A 606 -8.17 -36.33 10.98
C ARG A 606 -8.76 -36.47 12.39
N GLU A 607 -8.09 -37.19 13.29
CA GLU A 607 -8.54 -37.38 14.67
C GLU A 607 -8.63 -36.05 15.44
N THR A 608 -7.71 -35.10 15.20
CA THR A 608 -7.82 -33.73 15.73
C THR A 608 -9.09 -33.02 15.25
N VAL A 609 -9.49 -33.20 13.98
CA VAL A 609 -10.77 -32.70 13.45
C VAL A 609 -11.97 -33.44 14.07
N GLU A 610 -11.86 -34.74 14.32
CA GLU A 610 -12.92 -35.55 14.92
C GLU A 610 -13.15 -35.22 16.41
N GLU A 611 -12.12 -34.82 17.15
CA GLU A 611 -12.27 -34.28 18.51
C GLU A 611 -13.01 -32.94 18.52
N ILE A 612 -12.65 -31.99 17.64
CA ILE A 612 -13.29 -30.65 17.61
C ILE A 612 -14.79 -30.78 17.31
N ARG A 613 -15.17 -31.57 16.29
CA ARG A 613 -16.59 -31.75 15.91
C ARG A 613 -17.42 -32.44 16.99
N SER A 614 -16.78 -33.18 17.91
CA SER A 614 -17.46 -33.82 19.05
C SER A 614 -17.84 -32.84 20.17
N TYR A 615 -17.33 -31.60 20.13
CA TYR A 615 -17.56 -30.60 21.18
C TYR A 615 -19.05 -30.19 21.25
N PRO A 616 -19.77 -30.42 22.39
CA PRO A 616 -21.23 -30.42 22.41
C PRO A 616 -21.93 -29.13 21.96
N THR A 617 -21.29 -27.96 22.12
CA THR A 617 -21.87 -26.68 21.70
C THR A 617 -21.87 -26.46 20.19
N LEU A 618 -21.14 -27.28 19.42
CA LEU A 618 -21.02 -27.15 17.98
C LEU A 618 -22.05 -27.98 17.18
N CYS A 619 -22.63 -29.02 17.77
CA CYS A 619 -23.42 -30.02 17.03
C CYS A 619 -24.58 -29.41 16.20
N HIS A 620 -25.26 -28.38 16.72
CA HIS A 620 -26.35 -27.70 16.02
C HIS A 620 -25.88 -26.83 14.83
N ASN A 621 -24.62 -26.39 14.81
CA ASN A 621 -24.09 -25.55 13.74
C ASN A 621 -23.87 -26.31 12.42
N PHE A 622 -23.89 -27.65 12.47
CA PHE A 622 -23.66 -28.53 11.32
C PHE A 622 -24.93 -29.21 10.77
N GLU A 623 -26.11 -28.87 11.29
CA GLU A 623 -27.38 -29.51 10.90
C GLU A 623 -27.61 -29.42 9.37
N GLY A 624 -27.63 -30.55 8.67
CA GLY A 624 -27.70 -30.56 7.20
C GLY A 624 -26.42 -30.08 6.51
N LEU A 625 -25.26 -30.50 7.00
CA LEU A 625 -24.00 -30.63 6.25
C LEU A 625 -23.59 -32.12 6.25
N SER A 626 -22.86 -32.55 5.21
CA SER A 626 -22.27 -33.90 5.20
C SER A 626 -21.01 -33.98 6.07
N GLU A 627 -20.61 -35.19 6.47
CA GLU A 627 -19.38 -35.41 7.25
C GLU A 627 -18.15 -34.81 6.57
N ALA A 628 -18.03 -34.95 5.25
CA ALA A 628 -16.95 -34.36 4.46
C ALA A 628 -16.99 -32.82 4.51
N GLN A 629 -18.16 -32.19 4.38
CA GLN A 629 -18.29 -30.73 4.48
C GLN A 629 -17.90 -30.22 5.88
N ILE A 630 -18.27 -30.95 6.95
CA ILE A 630 -17.89 -30.61 8.33
C ILE A 630 -16.36 -30.72 8.50
N ASN A 631 -15.77 -31.82 8.03
CA ASN A 631 -14.33 -32.05 8.12
C ASN A 631 -13.53 -31.01 7.31
N ALA A 632 -14.02 -30.58 6.15
CA ALA A 632 -13.44 -29.49 5.36
C ALA A 632 -13.49 -28.15 6.12
N VAL A 633 -14.65 -27.76 6.64
CA VAL A 633 -14.83 -26.53 7.43
C VAL A 633 -13.96 -26.52 8.69
N MET A 634 -13.76 -27.67 9.34
CA MET A 634 -12.85 -27.78 10.48
C MET A 634 -11.38 -27.68 10.09
N SER A 635 -10.98 -28.37 9.01
CA SER A 635 -9.61 -28.27 8.48
C SER A 635 -9.28 -26.84 8.07
N PHE A 636 -10.21 -26.13 7.41
CA PHE A 636 -10.02 -24.72 7.07
C PHE A 636 -9.97 -23.81 8.30
N THR A 637 -10.78 -24.06 9.33
CA THR A 637 -10.70 -23.35 10.62
C THR A 637 -9.32 -23.54 11.26
N LEU A 638 -8.80 -24.78 11.32
CA LEU A 638 -7.48 -25.07 11.86
C LEU A 638 -6.36 -24.42 11.07
N ALA A 639 -6.40 -24.48 9.74
CA ALA A 639 -5.44 -23.79 8.87
C ALA A 639 -5.42 -22.28 9.15
N LYS A 640 -6.60 -21.64 9.22
CA LYS A 640 -6.73 -20.20 9.56
C LYS A 640 -6.13 -19.87 10.93
N VAL A 641 -6.39 -20.70 11.94
CA VAL A 641 -5.88 -20.53 13.32
C VAL A 641 -4.37 -20.68 13.38
N LEU A 642 -3.79 -21.67 12.69
CA LEU A 642 -2.35 -21.91 12.66
C LEU A 642 -1.59 -20.84 11.87
N THR A 643 -2.11 -20.43 10.70
CA THR A 643 -1.57 -19.29 9.94
C THR A 643 -1.59 -18.01 10.78
N ALA A 644 -2.69 -17.75 11.51
CA ALA A 644 -2.77 -16.63 12.43
C ALA A 644 -1.74 -16.72 13.56
N LEU A 645 -1.61 -17.87 14.24
CA LEU A 645 -0.59 -18.07 15.29
C LEU A 645 0.84 -17.86 14.76
N SER A 646 1.14 -18.32 13.54
CA SER A 646 2.47 -18.15 12.93
C SER A 646 2.83 -16.70 12.53
N SER A 647 1.87 -15.78 12.57
CA SER A 647 2.03 -14.38 12.16
C SER A 647 2.84 -13.51 13.13
N SER A 648 3.30 -12.35 12.65
CA SER A 648 4.06 -11.34 13.41
C SER A 648 3.35 -10.83 14.68
N ALA A 649 2.02 -10.98 14.75
CA ALA A 649 1.19 -10.56 15.87
C ALA A 649 1.21 -11.54 17.07
N TYR A 650 1.51 -12.84 16.85
CA TYR A 650 1.34 -13.89 17.87
C TYR A 650 2.63 -14.67 18.16
N CYS A 651 3.21 -15.37 17.17
CA CYS A 651 4.44 -16.16 17.36
C CYS A 651 5.54 -15.98 16.31
N GLY A 652 5.27 -15.31 15.18
CA GLY A 652 6.30 -14.92 14.21
C GLY A 652 6.92 -13.55 14.47
N MET A 653 7.86 -13.15 13.62
CA MET A 653 8.44 -11.81 13.54
C MET A 653 7.99 -11.11 12.25
N GLU A 654 8.54 -9.94 11.93
CA GLU A 654 8.16 -9.20 10.73
C GLU A 654 8.62 -9.90 9.44
N MET A 655 9.88 -10.37 9.43
CA MET A 655 10.54 -11.01 8.29
C MET A 655 10.72 -12.53 8.45
N ASP A 656 10.17 -13.12 9.51
CA ASP A 656 10.37 -14.54 9.87
C ASP A 656 9.12 -15.09 10.58
N SER A 657 8.87 -16.40 10.51
CA SER A 657 7.64 -17.02 11.04
C SER A 657 7.85 -18.51 11.32
N PRO A 658 7.26 -19.10 12.37
CA PRO A 658 7.57 -20.47 12.78
C PRO A 658 7.11 -21.49 11.73
N ARG A 659 8.06 -21.99 10.93
CA ARG A 659 7.79 -22.93 9.82
C ARG A 659 6.96 -24.16 10.23
N PRO A 660 7.12 -24.80 11.40
CA PRO A 660 6.29 -25.94 11.80
C PRO A 660 4.78 -25.63 11.82
N LEU A 661 4.39 -24.43 12.26
CA LEU A 661 2.99 -23.99 12.26
C LEU A 661 2.47 -23.74 10.84
N ARG A 662 3.29 -23.12 9.99
CA ARG A 662 2.96 -22.86 8.57
C ARG A 662 2.80 -24.15 7.78
N LEU A 663 3.70 -25.10 7.98
CA LEU A 663 3.66 -26.42 7.35
C LEU A 663 2.42 -27.20 7.77
N LEU A 664 2.10 -27.23 9.07
CA LEU A 664 0.87 -27.85 9.56
C LEU A 664 -0.40 -27.15 9.02
N ALA A 665 -0.40 -25.82 8.91
CA ALA A 665 -1.50 -25.07 8.29
C ALA A 665 -1.68 -25.46 6.81
N ALA A 666 -0.58 -25.61 6.05
CA ALA A 666 -0.60 -26.04 4.66
C ALA A 666 -1.21 -27.45 4.52
N PHE A 667 -0.85 -28.39 5.40
CA PHE A 667 -1.45 -29.72 5.42
C PHE A 667 -2.96 -29.71 5.74
N PHE A 668 -3.44 -28.80 6.60
CA PHE A 668 -4.87 -28.62 6.84
C PHE A 668 -5.61 -27.92 5.67
N ILE A 669 -4.92 -27.13 4.83
CA ILE A 669 -5.49 -26.65 3.55
C ILE A 669 -5.62 -27.82 2.55
N ILE A 670 -4.63 -28.71 2.48
CA ILE A 670 -4.68 -29.91 1.63
C ILE A 670 -5.83 -30.84 2.07
N ASP A 671 -5.93 -31.15 3.37
CA ASP A 671 -7.04 -31.96 3.89
C ASP A 671 -8.40 -31.28 3.65
N CYS A 672 -8.49 -29.94 3.76
CA CYS A 672 -9.70 -29.18 3.41
C CYS A 672 -10.12 -29.39 1.94
N HIS A 673 -9.16 -29.35 1.01
CA HIS A 673 -9.42 -29.55 -0.41
C HIS A 673 -9.84 -31.00 -0.69
N ASP A 674 -9.15 -31.98 -0.12
CA ASP A 674 -9.50 -33.40 -0.23
C ASP A 674 -10.94 -33.70 0.26
N TYR A 675 -11.39 -33.04 1.32
CA TYR A 675 -12.75 -33.20 1.85
C TYR A 675 -13.81 -32.41 1.06
N TRP A 676 -13.50 -31.21 0.56
CA TRP A 676 -14.43 -30.39 -0.23
C TRP A 676 -13.69 -29.46 -1.21
N PRO A 677 -13.37 -29.92 -2.44
CA PRO A 677 -12.57 -29.14 -3.38
C PRO A 677 -13.16 -27.78 -3.76
N GLY A 678 -14.49 -27.66 -3.75
CA GLY A 678 -15.19 -26.41 -4.07
C GLY A 678 -15.20 -25.35 -2.97
N LEU A 679 -14.78 -25.66 -1.72
CA LEU A 679 -14.88 -24.71 -0.61
C LEU A 679 -13.93 -23.51 -0.76
N VAL A 680 -12.75 -23.74 -1.35
CA VAL A 680 -11.75 -22.72 -1.69
C VAL A 680 -11.22 -23.05 -3.09
N ARG A 681 -11.10 -22.05 -3.98
CA ARG A 681 -10.65 -22.30 -5.36
C ARG A 681 -9.20 -22.78 -5.40
N ASP A 682 -8.90 -23.70 -6.32
CA ASP A 682 -7.55 -24.23 -6.56
C ASP A 682 -6.48 -23.13 -6.71
N THR A 683 -6.81 -22.02 -7.38
CA THR A 683 -5.90 -20.87 -7.57
C THR A 683 -5.57 -20.15 -6.28
N ASP A 684 -6.52 -20.06 -5.34
CA ASP A 684 -6.30 -19.45 -4.03
C ASP A 684 -5.49 -20.40 -3.15
N ILE A 685 -5.82 -21.70 -3.17
CA ILE A 685 -5.07 -22.76 -2.48
C ILE A 685 -3.61 -22.76 -2.92
N MET A 686 -3.31 -22.75 -4.21
CA MET A 686 -1.94 -22.72 -4.72
C MET A 686 -1.18 -21.47 -4.23
N LYS A 687 -1.80 -20.28 -4.28
CA LYS A 687 -1.21 -19.05 -3.72
C LYS A 687 -0.96 -19.17 -2.21
N TRP A 688 -1.89 -19.75 -1.45
CA TRP A 688 -1.76 -19.88 0.00
C TRP A 688 -0.72 -20.92 0.42
N LEU A 689 -0.62 -22.04 -0.30
CA LEU A 689 0.40 -23.07 -0.06
C LEU A 689 1.80 -22.53 -0.35
N GLU A 690 1.99 -21.78 -1.43
CA GLU A 690 3.30 -21.17 -1.76
C GLU A 690 3.69 -20.09 -0.74
N ILE A 691 2.74 -19.33 -0.17
CA ILE A 691 3.01 -18.41 0.93
C ILE A 691 3.36 -19.16 2.25
N LEU A 692 2.83 -20.37 2.47
CA LEU A 692 3.06 -21.15 3.69
C LEU A 692 4.35 -21.99 3.65
N ASP A 693 4.68 -22.64 2.53
CA ASP A 693 5.91 -23.42 2.35
C ASP A 693 6.51 -23.13 0.97
N ALA A 694 7.06 -21.92 0.84
CA ALA A 694 7.63 -21.40 -0.40
C ALA A 694 8.79 -22.26 -0.90
N LYS A 695 8.75 -22.56 -2.21
CA LYS A 695 9.80 -23.22 -2.98
C LYS A 695 10.65 -22.20 -3.73
N ASP A 696 10.05 -21.08 -4.11
CA ASP A 696 10.76 -19.93 -4.65
C ASP A 696 11.17 -18.96 -3.51
N PRO A 697 12.48 -18.72 -3.28
CA PRO A 697 12.95 -17.83 -2.22
C PRO A 697 12.58 -16.35 -2.41
N GLU A 698 12.11 -15.92 -3.59
CA GLU A 698 11.58 -14.57 -3.82
C GLU A 698 10.10 -14.41 -3.38
N THR A 699 9.44 -15.51 -2.96
CA THR A 699 8.04 -15.48 -2.51
C THR A 699 7.84 -14.66 -1.23
N PHE A 700 6.84 -13.78 -1.24
CA PHE A 700 6.40 -13.06 -0.05
C PHE A 700 5.66 -13.98 0.94
N THR A 701 6.37 -14.50 1.95
CA THR A 701 5.84 -15.53 2.88
C THR A 701 5.13 -15.01 4.15
N CYS A 702 4.69 -13.74 4.18
CA CYS A 702 4.15 -13.12 5.38
C CYS A 702 2.82 -13.76 5.85
N SER A 703 2.88 -14.51 6.97
CA SER A 703 1.71 -15.19 7.52
C SER A 703 0.68 -14.24 8.13
N ALA A 704 1.04 -12.99 8.48
CA ALA A 704 0.07 -11.97 8.90
C ALA A 704 -0.87 -11.55 7.76
N TYR A 705 -0.29 -11.29 6.58
CA TYR A 705 -1.05 -11.03 5.35
C TYR A 705 -1.92 -12.24 4.98
N LEU A 706 -1.38 -13.46 5.01
CA LEU A 706 -2.15 -14.65 4.66
C LEU A 706 -3.31 -14.92 5.64
N ALA A 707 -3.09 -14.76 6.95
CA ALA A 707 -4.17 -14.86 7.93
C ALA A 707 -5.29 -13.86 7.62
N ALA A 708 -4.95 -12.62 7.28
CA ALA A 708 -5.91 -11.59 6.89
C ALA A 708 -6.67 -11.93 5.58
N LEU A 709 -6.00 -12.54 4.59
CA LEU A 709 -6.65 -13.06 3.37
C LEU A 709 -7.63 -14.20 3.70
N MET A 710 -7.20 -15.23 4.43
CA MET A 710 -8.03 -16.40 4.74
C MET A 710 -9.21 -16.05 5.67
N VAL A 711 -9.09 -14.99 6.47
CA VAL A 711 -10.20 -14.40 7.24
C VAL A 711 -11.18 -13.65 6.34
N GLY A 712 -10.70 -12.84 5.40
CA GLY A 712 -11.52 -12.06 4.46
C GLY A 712 -12.06 -12.82 3.25
N TYR A 713 -11.73 -14.12 3.11
CA TYR A 713 -12.02 -14.91 1.92
C TYR A 713 -13.52 -15.03 1.60
N ARG A 714 -13.89 -14.78 0.34
CA ARG A 714 -15.26 -14.90 -0.16
C ARG A 714 -15.46 -16.24 -0.86
N LEU A 715 -16.18 -17.15 -0.20
CA LEU A 715 -16.55 -18.46 -0.74
C LEU A 715 -17.38 -18.32 -2.03
N GLN A 716 -17.16 -19.21 -3.00
CA GLN A 716 -17.83 -19.19 -4.32
C GLN A 716 -18.71 -20.44 -4.54
N ILE A 717 -19.39 -20.88 -3.48
CA ILE A 717 -20.32 -22.02 -3.44
C ILE A 717 -21.77 -21.53 -3.23
N PRO A 718 -22.81 -22.32 -3.58
CA PRO A 718 -24.20 -21.95 -3.34
C PRO A 718 -24.51 -21.62 -1.87
N GLU A 719 -23.87 -22.32 -0.93
CA GLU A 719 -24.05 -22.15 0.52
C GLU A 719 -23.15 -21.05 1.11
N ALA A 720 -22.50 -20.21 0.29
CA ALA A 720 -21.42 -19.32 0.71
C ALA A 720 -21.75 -18.45 1.94
N GLU A 721 -22.95 -17.89 2.00
CA GLU A 721 -23.38 -17.05 3.13
C GLU A 721 -23.50 -17.86 4.44
N ARG A 722 -24.08 -19.07 4.36
CA ARG A 722 -24.22 -20.00 5.48
C ARG A 722 -22.85 -20.45 6.00
N ILE A 723 -21.97 -20.89 5.11
CA ILE A 723 -20.64 -21.39 5.49
C ILE A 723 -19.72 -20.25 5.96
N SER A 724 -19.86 -19.03 5.42
CA SER A 724 -19.15 -17.85 5.93
C SER A 724 -19.59 -17.50 7.36
N ARG A 725 -20.90 -17.57 7.66
CA ARG A 725 -21.40 -17.40 9.03
C ARG A 725 -20.85 -18.46 9.99
N LEU A 726 -20.77 -19.72 9.54
CA LEU A 726 -20.19 -20.83 10.31
C LEU A 726 -18.67 -20.64 10.57
N LEU A 727 -17.90 -20.30 9.54
CA LEU A 727 -16.46 -20.02 9.69
C LEU A 727 -16.20 -18.83 10.61
N LYS A 728 -17.07 -17.80 10.64
CA LYS A 728 -16.95 -16.70 11.62
C LYS A 728 -17.38 -17.09 13.04
N SER A 729 -18.25 -18.09 13.27
CA SER A 729 -18.55 -18.54 14.64
C SER A 729 -17.47 -19.46 15.23
N LEU A 730 -16.73 -20.18 14.39
CA LEU A 730 -15.63 -21.07 14.80
C LEU A 730 -14.28 -20.34 14.96
N TYR A 731 -14.00 -19.32 14.15
CA TYR A 731 -12.73 -18.60 14.19
C TYR A 731 -12.62 -17.67 15.43
N PRO A 732 -11.55 -17.78 16.26
CA PRO A 732 -11.52 -17.15 17.59
C PRO A 732 -10.87 -15.76 17.64
N PHE A 733 -10.02 -15.43 16.66
CA PHE A 733 -9.17 -14.23 16.63
C PHE A 733 -9.88 -13.02 16.05
#